data_AF-A0A2D7V457-F1
#
_entry.id   AF-A0A2D7V457-F1
#
_cell.length_a   1.000
_cell.length_b   1.000
_cell.length_c   1.000
_cell.angle_alpha   90.00
_cell.angle_beta   90.00
_cell.angle_gamma   90.00
#
_symmetry.space_group_name_H-M   'P 1'
#
loop_
_entity.id
_entity.type
_entity.pdbx_description
1 polymer ?
#
loop_
_entity_poly.entity_id
_entity_poly.type
_entity_poly.pdbx_seq_one_letter_code
_entity_poly.pdbx_strand_id
1 'polypeptide(L)'
;MSPFAQVEFLYLGTVVICGLILLFLFSEKSRRTKLSLLVSEKLLPKLIPEWSPFQQKIKFSFMLLCFAMIFIALSRPQWGTRQRTSEPTGIDILVAIDVSKSMLARDVRPNRLERVKLSMTNLMEKVRGDRLGLIAFSGSAFLQCPLTLDHQAFVKTLEDLTIGLIKNPGTNLSKPIDEASRSFSQDDSDRFLILLSDGEDLEGEGLKRAKQAAKEGIRIFTIGIGSKEGDRIPLDPIGQPAQNFLTNPQGETIVSKKDENSLRAIAEATGGVYFPLGPTGEGLERTLQRLQSIGQQKKRELLSSELPIERFFPFALLALILLFIEDLTTSGRKKLTRWGTTCLTLAIILLVGCLKRDNVKNAEDALRDGNPRKAALFYDAEINATKTMDKPIDPKLFLNAGLAHLEAGSLTEANQFLERSLDASVDDPNLQSIGLNALGNLFYRKTNLWLDEQNVGEARRSWEKALKFYDAAFQLDGNEKASANLASLKQQIEKRIQSLVSKVTGKIWRDLNGDGNSQKNEPGLKGFVFWDKDGNGEHNSSNEPSVQTNEDGFFAFEWISSKYPVSLELDSKIEDSNGSTTVRLMPMFPAPPPPLNPNVVKNHLVKIESPGEKLLAIPYRAAPLLIGQVWGDKNGNGIRESTESGFKNATLYLDQNGNFAMDENETTFKPQEDGSFAQPVPPGQYSVCVLPDNPDANVTFPLDARKSYLAWTNFESSSEQLDFGIQDDSEENEQSNASDQENQDGSSEPSDSPNSQDDSSVEEREPLPQEVNALYERLLQEMESKSEPLDPNLREVQATASGRDY
;
A
#
# COMPACT_ATOMS: atom_id res chain seq x y z
N MET A 1 33.64 39.72 -21.72
CA MET A 1 33.66 38.44 -22.46
C MET A 1 34.21 38.68 -23.85
N SER A 2 35.13 37.85 -24.32
CA SER A 2 35.55 37.87 -25.73
C SER A 2 34.34 37.46 -26.61
N PRO A 3 34.04 38.15 -27.72
CA PRO A 3 32.99 37.75 -28.65
C PRO A 3 33.30 36.46 -29.43
N PHE A 4 34.51 35.91 -29.28
CA PHE A 4 34.99 34.69 -29.95
C PHE A 4 35.61 33.73 -28.94
N ALA A 5 35.30 32.44 -29.08
CA ALA A 5 35.86 31.39 -28.22
C ALA A 5 37.35 31.16 -28.50
N GLN A 6 37.77 31.27 -29.76
CA GLN A 6 39.13 30.97 -30.21
C GLN A 6 39.66 32.10 -31.10
N VAL A 7 40.17 33.16 -30.46
CA VAL A 7 40.67 34.36 -31.14
C VAL A 7 41.87 34.07 -32.06
N GLU A 8 42.64 33.02 -31.77
CA GLU A 8 43.81 32.59 -32.54
C GLU A 8 43.51 32.36 -34.03
N PHE A 9 42.31 31.82 -34.35
CA PHE A 9 41.90 31.58 -35.73
C PHE A 9 41.66 32.86 -36.54
N LEU A 10 41.34 33.99 -35.89
CA LEU A 10 41.22 35.27 -36.59
C LEU A 10 42.60 35.77 -37.03
N TYR A 11 43.61 35.68 -36.17
CA TYR A 11 44.98 36.04 -36.52
C TYR A 11 45.53 35.14 -37.64
N LEU A 12 45.33 33.82 -37.50
CA LEU A 12 45.71 32.86 -38.55
C LEU A 12 45.02 33.18 -39.88
N GLY A 13 43.72 33.51 -39.85
CA GLY A 13 42.95 33.89 -41.03
C GLY A 13 43.51 35.11 -41.74
N THR A 14 43.90 36.16 -41.01
CA THR A 14 44.51 37.36 -41.62
C THR A 14 45.83 37.05 -42.34
N VAL A 15 46.69 36.22 -41.74
CA VAL A 15 47.95 35.78 -42.36
C VAL A 15 47.69 35.00 -43.64
N VAL A 16 46.75 34.06 -43.63
CA VAL A 16 46.36 33.26 -44.80
C VAL A 16 45.78 34.14 -45.90
N ILE A 17 44.90 35.08 -45.58
CA ILE A 17 44.30 36.04 -46.53
C ILE A 17 45.39 36.90 -47.19
N CYS A 18 46.33 37.45 -46.42
CA CYS A 18 47.46 38.22 -46.96
C CYS A 18 48.35 37.36 -47.88
N GLY A 19 48.63 36.11 -47.48
CA GLY A 19 49.38 35.15 -48.29
C GLY A 19 48.68 34.83 -49.62
N LEU A 20 47.36 34.63 -49.62
CA LEU A 20 46.56 34.40 -50.83
C LEU A 20 46.58 35.61 -51.76
N ILE A 21 46.52 36.85 -51.24
CA ILE A 21 46.61 38.08 -52.04
C ILE A 21 47.99 38.18 -52.70
N LEU A 22 49.07 37.94 -51.95
CA LEU A 22 50.43 37.96 -52.50
C LEU A 22 50.64 36.90 -53.59
N LEU A 23 50.14 35.67 -53.36
CA LEU A 23 50.17 34.59 -54.33
C LEU A 23 49.40 34.97 -55.60
N PHE A 24 48.22 35.57 -55.46
CA PHE A 24 47.42 36.04 -56.59
C PHE A 24 48.14 37.11 -57.42
N LEU A 25 48.72 38.12 -56.77
CA LEU A 25 49.50 39.16 -57.44
C LEU A 25 50.74 38.59 -58.14
N PHE A 26 51.44 37.65 -57.50
CA PHE A 26 52.59 36.95 -58.09
C PHE A 26 52.20 36.08 -59.28
N SER A 27 51.06 35.38 -59.18
CA SER A 27 50.48 34.57 -60.24
C SER A 27 50.05 35.43 -61.43
N GLU A 28 49.38 36.57 -61.18
CA GLU A 28 49.03 37.53 -62.23
C GLU A 28 50.29 38.05 -62.93
N LYS A 29 51.31 38.49 -62.18
CA LYS A 29 52.57 38.99 -62.74
C LYS A 29 53.26 37.92 -63.58
N SER A 30 53.42 36.71 -63.05
CA SER A 30 54.07 35.60 -63.74
C SER A 30 53.29 35.15 -64.98
N ARG A 31 51.95 35.14 -64.92
CA ARG A 31 51.10 34.85 -66.09
C ARG A 31 51.27 35.91 -67.16
N ARG A 32 51.25 37.21 -66.80
CA ARG A 32 51.45 38.30 -67.76
C ARG A 32 52.80 38.19 -68.46
N THR A 33 53.88 37.92 -67.72
CA THR A 33 55.23 37.74 -68.30
C THR A 33 55.31 36.54 -69.24
N LYS A 34 54.69 35.40 -68.89
CA LYS A 34 54.66 34.21 -69.76
C LYS A 34 53.79 34.41 -71.00
N LEU A 35 52.66 35.11 -70.86
CA LEU A 35 51.76 35.41 -71.97
C LEU A 35 52.40 36.42 -72.95
N SER A 36 53.12 37.43 -72.45
CA SER A 36 53.85 38.38 -73.31
C SER A 36 54.98 37.76 -74.11
N LEU A 37 55.51 36.60 -73.67
CA LEU A 37 56.52 35.84 -74.41
C LEU A 37 55.95 34.99 -75.55
N LEU A 38 54.64 34.69 -75.51
CA LEU A 38 53.98 33.77 -76.46
C LEU A 38 53.10 34.49 -77.48
N VAL A 39 52.50 35.64 -77.13
CA VAL A 39 51.55 36.36 -77.97
C VAL A 39 51.67 37.87 -77.75
N SER A 40 51.55 38.68 -78.81
CA SER A 40 51.53 40.14 -78.70
C SER A 40 50.26 40.64 -77.98
N GLU A 41 50.39 41.62 -77.10
CA GLU A 41 49.33 42.10 -76.19
C GLU A 41 48.03 42.51 -76.90
N LYS A 42 48.13 42.94 -78.17
CA LYS A 42 47.00 43.33 -79.03
C LYS A 42 46.20 42.14 -79.60
N LEU A 43 46.76 40.93 -79.65
CA LEU A 43 46.12 39.72 -80.20
C LEU A 43 45.51 38.80 -79.12
N LEU A 44 45.88 39.01 -77.85
CA LEU A 44 45.42 38.22 -76.70
C LEU A 44 43.88 38.08 -76.59
N PRO A 45 43.08 39.15 -76.74
CA PRO A 45 41.62 39.07 -76.62
C PRO A 45 40.96 38.26 -77.75
N LYS A 46 41.62 38.12 -78.90
CA LYS A 46 41.11 37.37 -80.06
C LYS A 46 41.48 35.88 -80.01
N LEU A 47 42.58 35.53 -79.35
CA LEU A 47 43.07 34.15 -79.25
C LEU A 47 42.51 33.39 -78.03
N ILE A 48 42.13 34.11 -76.97
CA ILE A 48 41.53 33.53 -75.76
C ILE A 48 40.27 34.34 -75.38
N PRO A 49 39.17 34.26 -76.16
CA PRO A 49 37.97 35.07 -75.97
C PRO A 49 37.24 34.81 -74.63
N GLU A 50 37.52 33.68 -73.97
CA GLU A 50 36.97 33.34 -72.66
C GLU A 50 37.77 33.92 -71.48
N TRP A 51 38.92 34.56 -71.73
CA TRP A 51 39.77 35.10 -70.66
C TRP A 51 39.43 36.57 -70.37
N SER A 52 38.71 36.79 -69.26
CA SER A 52 38.45 38.14 -68.74
C SER A 52 39.22 38.39 -67.43
N PRO A 53 40.12 39.38 -67.38
CA PRO A 53 40.86 39.72 -66.15
C PRO A 53 39.93 40.25 -65.05
N PHE A 54 38.80 40.86 -65.42
CA PHE A 54 37.80 41.33 -64.48
C PHE A 54 37.09 40.17 -63.77
N GLN A 55 36.75 39.10 -64.50
CA GLN A 55 36.13 37.91 -63.91
C GLN A 55 37.10 37.17 -62.98
N GLN A 56 38.39 37.13 -63.30
CA GLN A 56 39.40 36.52 -62.41
C GLN A 56 39.54 37.28 -61.08
N LYS A 57 39.43 38.62 -61.11
CA LYS A 57 39.41 39.44 -59.89
C LYS A 57 38.14 39.24 -59.06
N ILE A 58 36.98 39.14 -59.70
CA ILE A 58 35.71 38.81 -59.02
C ILE A 58 35.79 37.44 -58.35
N LYS A 59 36.29 36.43 -59.08
CA LYS A 59 36.50 35.07 -58.56
C LYS A 59 37.41 35.06 -57.34
N PHE A 60 38.56 35.71 -57.46
CA PHE A 60 39.51 35.84 -56.36
C PHE A 60 38.90 36.57 -55.15
N SER A 61 38.07 37.59 -55.38
CA SER A 61 37.35 38.31 -54.32
C SER A 61 36.35 37.42 -53.58
N PHE A 62 35.57 36.58 -54.29
CA PHE A 62 34.64 35.63 -53.66
C PHE A 62 35.37 34.54 -52.89
N MET A 63 36.48 34.03 -53.43
CA MET A 63 37.34 33.08 -52.74
C MET A 63 37.92 33.68 -51.45
N LEU A 64 38.41 34.92 -51.51
CA LEU A 64 38.93 35.63 -50.33
C LEU A 64 37.87 35.82 -49.25
N LEU A 65 36.65 36.20 -49.65
CA LEU A 65 35.51 36.37 -48.75
C LEU A 65 35.06 35.04 -48.13
N CYS A 66 35.11 33.94 -48.90
CA CYS A 66 34.85 32.59 -48.42
C CYS A 66 35.85 32.20 -47.33
N PHE A 67 37.16 32.34 -47.58
CA PHE A 67 38.19 32.07 -46.57
C PHE A 67 38.00 32.94 -45.30
N ALA A 68 37.67 34.22 -45.46
CA ALA A 68 37.37 35.09 -44.33
C ALA A 68 36.19 34.54 -43.48
N MET A 69 35.10 34.09 -44.12
CA MET A 69 33.95 33.52 -43.41
C MET A 69 34.26 32.17 -42.75
N ILE A 70 35.14 31.34 -43.34
CA ILE A 70 35.60 30.09 -42.72
C ILE A 70 36.38 30.38 -41.44
N PHE A 71 37.32 31.34 -41.46
CA PHE A 71 38.09 31.68 -40.27
C PHE A 71 37.25 32.35 -39.19
N ILE A 72 36.24 33.14 -39.57
CA ILE A 72 35.24 33.64 -38.62
C ILE A 72 34.44 32.47 -38.02
N ALA A 73 34.01 31.49 -38.81
CA ALA A 73 33.33 30.31 -38.27
C ALA A 73 34.22 29.49 -37.30
N LEU A 74 35.49 29.27 -37.67
CA LEU A 74 36.47 28.56 -36.82
C LEU A 74 36.78 29.31 -35.52
N SER A 75 36.71 30.64 -35.52
CA SER A 75 36.88 31.43 -34.30
C SER A 75 35.73 31.29 -33.30
N ARG A 76 34.66 30.59 -33.69
CA ARG A 76 33.46 30.29 -32.87
C ARG A 76 32.88 31.55 -32.22
N PRO A 77 32.22 32.41 -33.01
CA PRO A 77 31.58 33.62 -32.49
C PRO A 77 30.50 33.24 -31.49
N GLN A 78 30.44 34.00 -30.41
CA GLN A 78 29.58 33.72 -29.26
C GLN A 78 28.65 34.92 -29.01
N TRP A 79 27.34 34.69 -29.07
CA TRP A 79 26.35 35.66 -28.63
C TRP A 79 25.04 35.01 -28.16
N GLY A 80 24.49 35.58 -27.09
CA GLY A 80 23.42 34.99 -26.29
C GLY A 80 23.95 33.97 -25.29
N THR A 81 23.16 33.71 -24.25
CA THR A 81 23.53 32.85 -23.13
C THR A 81 22.51 31.75 -22.93
N ARG A 82 22.96 30.57 -22.51
CA ARG A 82 22.09 29.47 -22.07
C ARG A 82 22.36 29.23 -20.59
N GLN A 83 21.29 29.18 -19.79
CA GLN A 83 21.40 28.79 -18.39
C GLN A 83 21.81 27.32 -18.30
N ARG A 84 22.73 27.00 -17.40
CA ARG A 84 23.16 25.63 -17.13
C ARG A 84 21.99 24.90 -16.45
N THR A 85 21.50 23.82 -17.08
CA THR A 85 20.35 23.04 -16.59
C THR A 85 20.75 21.83 -15.73
N SER A 86 22.03 21.70 -15.36
CA SER A 86 22.43 20.65 -14.41
C SER A 86 21.93 21.05 -13.03
N GLU A 87 21.07 20.21 -12.44
CA GLU A 87 20.79 20.32 -11.01
C GLU A 87 22.12 20.22 -10.25
N PRO A 88 22.39 21.13 -9.30
CA PRO A 88 23.54 20.97 -8.43
C PRO A 88 23.31 19.76 -7.53
N THR A 89 24.37 18.96 -7.33
CA THR A 89 24.44 17.97 -6.26
C THR A 89 24.22 18.66 -4.91
N GLY A 90 23.45 18.05 -4.01
CA GLY A 90 23.37 18.53 -2.63
C GLY A 90 24.74 18.53 -1.95
N ILE A 91 24.78 19.11 -0.75
CA ILE A 91 26.03 19.21 0.02
C ILE A 91 26.30 17.91 0.78
N ASP A 92 27.57 17.64 1.05
CA ASP A 92 28.00 16.46 1.80
C ASP A 92 28.16 16.80 3.28
N ILE A 93 27.38 16.11 4.10
CA ILE A 93 27.32 16.36 5.53
C ILE A 93 27.65 15.06 6.27
N LEU A 94 28.77 15.06 6.98
CA LEU A 94 29.09 14.03 7.95
C LEU A 94 28.62 14.47 9.33
N VAL A 95 27.91 13.59 10.03
CA VAL A 95 27.41 13.81 11.38
C VAL A 95 28.18 12.92 12.33
N ALA A 96 28.98 13.51 13.22
CA ALA A 96 29.68 12.81 14.27
C ALA A 96 28.91 12.91 15.59
N ILE A 97 28.49 11.77 16.14
CA ILE A 97 27.71 11.68 17.38
C ILE A 97 28.54 11.00 18.47
N ASP A 98 28.63 11.66 19.63
CA ASP A 98 29.24 11.11 20.83
C ASP A 98 28.39 9.97 21.40
N VAL A 99 29.01 8.82 21.65
CA VAL A 99 28.41 7.63 22.27
C VAL A 99 29.13 7.21 23.55
N SER A 100 29.86 8.15 24.16
CA SER A 100 30.49 7.96 25.47
C SER A 100 29.46 7.85 26.60
N LYS A 101 29.91 7.43 27.79
CA LYS A 101 29.01 7.21 28.94
C LYS A 101 28.35 8.50 29.43
N SER A 102 28.95 9.67 29.21
CA SER A 102 28.34 10.95 29.60
C SER A 102 27.03 11.24 28.88
N MET A 103 26.81 10.62 27.71
CA MET A 103 25.59 10.73 26.93
C MET A 103 24.37 9.99 27.54
N LEU A 104 24.57 9.23 28.63
CA LEU A 104 23.49 8.67 29.46
C LEU A 104 22.88 9.69 30.44
N ALA A 105 23.51 10.84 30.66
CA ALA A 105 22.99 11.88 31.55
C ALA A 105 21.57 12.31 31.13
N ARG A 106 20.72 12.63 32.12
CA ARG A 106 19.28 12.91 31.92
C ARG A 106 18.93 14.39 32.07
N ASP A 107 19.93 15.27 32.08
CA ASP A 107 19.76 16.73 32.03
C ASP A 107 19.03 17.21 30.78
N VAL A 108 19.08 16.42 29.71
CA VAL A 108 18.20 16.52 28.56
C VAL A 108 17.39 15.23 28.45
N ARG A 109 16.07 15.31 28.62
CA ARG A 109 15.19 14.13 28.57
C ARG A 109 15.14 13.54 27.16
N PRO A 110 14.96 12.23 26.96
CA PRO A 110 15.00 11.18 27.98
C PRO A 110 16.44 10.91 28.48
N ASN A 111 17.43 10.95 27.60
CA ASN A 111 18.85 11.18 27.90
C ASN A 111 19.48 11.95 26.72
N ARG A 112 20.74 12.37 26.85
CA ARG A 112 21.44 13.15 25.82
C ARG A 112 21.47 12.44 24.45
N LEU A 113 21.83 11.15 24.38
CA LEU A 113 21.91 10.41 23.11
C LEU A 113 20.54 10.23 22.44
N GLU A 114 19.55 9.77 23.18
CA GLU A 114 18.20 9.56 22.67
C GLU A 114 17.53 10.86 22.24
N ARG A 115 17.83 11.98 22.93
CA ARG A 115 17.39 13.30 22.46
C ARG A 115 18.01 13.65 21.10
N VAL A 116 19.29 13.34 20.88
CA VAL A 116 19.93 13.56 19.58
C VAL A 116 19.26 12.73 18.50
N LYS A 117 19.04 11.43 18.74
CA LYS A 117 18.36 10.55 17.77
C LYS A 117 17.00 11.12 17.37
N LEU A 118 16.15 11.42 18.36
CA LEU A 118 14.82 12.01 18.12
C LEU A 118 14.89 13.33 17.35
N SER A 119 15.82 14.22 17.73
CA SER A 119 15.96 15.52 17.07
C SER A 119 16.42 15.39 15.62
N MET A 120 17.33 14.46 15.35
CA MET A 120 17.85 14.21 14.01
C MET A 120 16.80 13.52 13.14
N THR A 121 16.12 12.47 13.62
CA THR A 121 15.04 11.78 12.89
C THR A 121 13.94 12.76 12.46
N ASN A 122 13.49 13.64 13.37
CA ASN A 122 12.48 14.66 13.05
C ASN A 122 12.97 15.68 12.01
N LEU A 123 14.28 15.93 11.92
CA LEU A 123 14.85 16.87 10.96
C LEU A 123 15.12 16.23 9.60
N MET A 124 15.25 14.90 9.53
CA MET A 124 15.47 14.20 8.25
C MET A 124 14.31 14.38 7.27
N GLU A 125 13.08 14.56 7.76
CA GLU A 125 11.92 14.87 6.89
C GLU A 125 12.08 16.20 6.13
N LYS A 126 12.91 17.12 6.64
CA LYS A 126 13.14 18.46 6.07
C LYS A 126 14.40 18.55 5.19
N VAL A 127 15.28 17.55 5.21
CA VAL A 127 16.50 17.52 4.40
C VAL A 127 16.19 16.86 3.07
N ARG A 128 16.33 17.57 1.94
CA ARG A 128 16.08 17.02 0.60
C ARG A 128 17.27 17.26 -0.31
N GLY A 129 17.79 16.16 -0.87
CA GLY A 129 18.83 16.19 -1.91
C GLY A 129 20.28 16.24 -1.42
N ASP A 130 20.53 16.28 -0.10
CA ASP A 130 21.87 16.29 0.50
C ASP A 130 22.35 14.86 0.85
N ARG A 131 23.66 14.60 0.74
CA ARG A 131 24.26 13.33 1.16
C ARG A 131 24.62 13.39 2.64
N LEU A 132 24.17 12.41 3.40
CA LEU A 132 24.40 12.30 4.83
C LEU A 132 25.24 11.08 5.15
N GLY A 133 26.17 11.21 6.09
CA GLY A 133 26.91 10.10 6.65
C GLY A 133 27.04 10.24 8.17
N LEU A 134 27.27 9.13 8.85
CA LEU A 134 27.22 9.02 10.31
C LEU A 134 28.52 8.46 10.85
N ILE A 135 29.13 9.18 11.80
CA ILE A 135 30.30 8.75 12.56
C ILE A 135 29.87 8.63 14.01
N ALA A 136 30.14 7.48 14.63
CA ALA A 136 30.00 7.33 16.08
C ALA A 136 31.39 7.47 16.72
N PHE A 137 31.50 8.16 17.85
CA PHE A 137 32.77 8.31 18.54
C PHE A 137 32.67 8.31 20.08
N SER A 138 33.77 7.90 20.73
CA SER A 138 34.04 8.00 22.16
C SER A 138 35.55 8.22 22.35
N GLY A 139 36.31 7.24 22.88
CA GLY A 139 37.79 7.24 22.84
C GLY A 139 38.37 6.93 21.47
N SER A 140 37.58 6.33 20.57
CA SER A 140 37.89 6.14 19.14
C SER A 140 36.67 6.53 18.29
N ALA A 141 36.84 6.68 16.97
CA ALA A 141 35.74 7.01 16.06
C ALA A 141 35.67 6.01 14.90
N PHE A 142 34.44 5.72 14.45
CA PHE A 142 34.18 4.82 13.32
C PHE A 142 33.05 5.37 12.45
N LEU A 143 33.24 5.33 11.13
CA LEU A 143 32.17 5.57 10.17
C LEU A 143 31.13 4.43 10.25
N GLN A 144 29.92 4.77 10.68
CA GLN A 144 28.78 3.84 10.78
C GLN A 144 27.95 3.84 9.50
N CYS A 145 27.76 5.02 8.91
CA CYS A 145 27.03 5.18 7.65
C CYS A 145 27.88 6.02 6.68
N PRO A 146 28.30 5.47 5.53
CA PRO A 146 28.93 6.25 4.46
C PRO A 146 28.01 7.34 3.92
N LEU A 147 28.57 8.35 3.26
CA LEU A 147 27.80 9.43 2.61
C LEU A 147 26.80 8.83 1.61
N THR A 148 25.50 9.00 1.88
CA THR A 148 24.41 8.45 1.08
C THR A 148 23.27 9.45 0.88
N LEU A 149 22.56 9.32 -0.23
CA LEU A 149 21.28 10.00 -0.47
C LEU A 149 20.09 9.24 0.15
N ASP A 150 20.31 7.99 0.56
CA ASP A 150 19.30 7.18 1.24
C ASP A 150 19.19 7.59 2.71
N HIS A 151 18.30 8.54 2.97
CA HIS A 151 18.04 9.04 4.32
C HIS A 151 17.41 7.97 5.23
N GLN A 152 16.72 6.97 4.68
CA GLN A 152 16.15 5.88 5.48
C GLN A 152 17.27 4.98 6.02
N ALA A 153 18.28 4.67 5.20
CA ALA A 153 19.46 3.95 5.65
C ALA A 153 20.20 4.71 6.76
N PHE A 154 20.37 6.03 6.62
CA PHE A 154 20.96 6.88 7.66
C PHE A 154 20.15 6.85 8.97
N VAL A 155 18.82 7.01 8.91
CA VAL A 155 17.94 6.97 10.09
C VAL A 155 18.02 5.62 10.80
N LYS A 156 18.02 4.52 10.05
CA LYS A 156 18.16 3.18 10.63
C LYS A 156 19.50 3.02 11.37
N THR A 157 20.61 3.45 10.76
CA THR A 157 21.93 3.40 11.43
C THR A 157 21.98 4.31 12.67
N LEU A 158 21.31 5.45 12.63
CA LEU A 158 21.19 6.36 13.77
C LEU A 158 20.42 5.72 14.94
N GLU A 159 19.32 5.02 14.66
CA GLU A 159 18.53 4.30 15.68
C GLU A 159 19.35 3.20 16.36
N ASP A 160 20.18 2.49 15.60
CA ASP A 160 21.07 1.42 16.06
C ASP A 160 22.23 1.91 16.95
N LEU A 161 22.51 3.23 17.01
CA LEU A 161 23.58 3.75 17.86
C LEU A 161 23.29 3.50 19.34
N THR A 162 24.18 2.79 20.04
CA THR A 162 24.05 2.52 21.47
C THR A 162 25.33 2.88 22.21
N ILE A 163 25.19 3.29 23.47
CA ILE A 163 26.35 3.51 24.34
C ILE A 163 27.07 2.17 24.56
N GLY A 164 28.40 2.19 24.44
CA GLY A 164 29.22 0.98 24.50
C GLY A 164 29.45 0.29 23.16
N LEU A 165 28.88 0.79 22.06
CA LEU A 165 29.23 0.36 20.70
C LEU A 165 30.75 0.45 20.46
N ILE A 166 31.38 1.48 21.03
CA ILE A 166 32.82 1.68 21.00
C ILE A 166 33.43 1.24 22.33
N LYS A 167 34.24 0.19 22.29
CA LYS A 167 34.84 -0.45 23.48
C LYS A 167 35.82 0.45 24.23
N ASN A 168 36.50 1.37 23.53
CA ASN A 168 37.45 2.29 24.14
C ASN A 168 36.68 3.38 24.89
N PRO A 169 36.75 3.42 26.25
CA PRO A 169 36.04 4.40 27.03
C PRO A 169 36.74 5.76 26.96
N GLY A 170 35.98 6.83 27.26
CA GLY A 170 36.45 8.21 27.21
C GLY A 170 35.83 8.99 26.06
N THR A 171 36.25 10.24 25.92
CA THR A 171 35.78 11.16 24.88
C THR A 171 36.99 11.88 24.29
N ASN A 172 37.19 11.69 22.99
CA ASN A 172 38.30 12.27 22.24
C ASN A 172 37.77 12.96 20.99
N LEU A 173 37.81 14.30 20.99
CA LEU A 173 37.24 15.11 19.90
C LEU A 173 38.12 15.11 18.64
N SER A 174 39.37 14.67 18.72
CA SER A 174 40.25 14.59 17.54
C SER A 174 39.87 13.44 16.60
N LYS A 175 39.46 12.29 17.14
CA LYS A 175 39.15 11.08 16.38
C LYS A 175 38.00 11.22 15.39
N PRO A 176 36.83 11.81 15.74
CA PRO A 176 35.77 12.01 14.76
C PRO A 176 36.17 12.98 13.64
N ILE A 177 37.06 13.93 13.91
CA ILE A 177 37.59 14.86 12.90
C ILE A 177 38.54 14.13 11.94
N ASP A 178 39.41 13.25 12.48
CA ASP A 178 40.27 12.37 11.67
C ASP A 178 39.44 11.45 10.76
N GLU A 179 38.41 10.82 11.32
CA GLU A 179 37.55 9.90 10.58
C GLU A 179 36.80 10.65 9.47
N ALA A 180 36.22 11.81 9.79
CA ALA A 180 35.57 12.66 8.79
C ALA A 180 36.53 13.05 7.66
N SER A 181 37.76 13.43 7.99
CA SER A 181 38.78 13.78 6.98
C SER A 181 39.15 12.62 6.07
N ARG A 182 39.03 11.36 6.52
CA ARG A 182 39.26 10.16 5.70
C ARG A 182 38.05 9.78 4.88
N SER A 183 36.84 10.05 5.37
CA SER A 183 35.58 9.69 4.73
C SER A 183 35.17 10.64 3.59
N PHE A 184 35.61 11.90 3.62
CA PHE A 184 35.39 12.82 2.49
C PHE A 184 36.25 12.45 1.29
N SER A 185 35.69 12.54 0.08
CA SER A 185 36.43 12.35 -1.17
C SER A 185 37.32 13.55 -1.48
N GLN A 186 38.39 13.34 -2.25
CA GLN A 186 39.26 14.45 -2.69
C GLN A 186 38.57 15.40 -3.67
N ASP A 187 37.54 14.93 -4.37
CA ASP A 187 36.75 15.70 -5.35
C ASP A 187 35.61 16.51 -4.70
N ASP A 188 35.35 16.32 -3.39
CA ASP A 188 34.25 16.99 -2.70
C ASP A 188 34.60 18.46 -2.42
N SER A 189 33.91 19.37 -3.11
CA SER A 189 34.22 20.81 -3.06
C SER A 189 33.73 21.53 -1.79
N ASP A 190 32.82 20.94 -1.01
CA ASP A 190 32.34 21.47 0.27
C ASP A 190 32.21 20.34 1.31
N ARG A 191 33.10 20.34 2.31
CA ARG A 191 33.15 19.29 3.33
C ARG A 191 32.64 19.82 4.67
N PHE A 192 31.47 19.35 5.10
CA PHE A 192 30.83 19.80 6.33
C PHE A 192 30.76 18.68 7.36
N LEU A 193 31.33 18.92 8.54
CA LEU A 193 31.22 18.03 9.69
C LEU A 193 30.32 18.67 10.74
N ILE A 194 29.28 17.98 11.19
CA ILE A 194 28.48 18.34 12.35
C ILE A 194 28.91 17.46 13.52
N LEU A 195 29.46 18.04 14.57
CA LEU A 195 29.93 17.35 15.76
C LEU A 195 28.95 17.56 16.92
N LEU A 196 28.34 16.48 17.41
CA LEU A 196 27.38 16.46 18.49
C LEU A 196 28.01 15.83 19.73
N SER A 197 28.26 16.64 20.77
CA SER A 197 28.92 16.19 22.01
C SER A 197 28.58 17.13 23.17
N ASP A 198 28.86 16.69 24.40
CA ASP A 198 28.94 17.58 25.56
C ASP A 198 30.24 18.38 25.61
N GLY A 199 31.23 18.07 24.78
CA GLY A 199 32.45 18.85 24.63
C GLY A 199 33.58 18.48 25.59
N GLU A 200 33.39 17.45 26.42
CA GLU A 200 34.44 16.94 27.30
C GLU A 200 35.56 16.29 26.45
N ASP A 201 36.68 16.96 26.25
CA ASP A 201 37.85 16.39 25.55
C ASP A 201 38.90 15.91 26.55
N LEU A 202 38.89 14.61 26.86
CA LEU A 202 39.78 14.05 27.89
C LEU A 202 41.25 13.98 27.44
N GLU A 203 41.50 13.98 26.13
CA GLU A 203 42.85 13.93 25.55
C GLU A 203 43.37 15.32 25.13
N GLY A 204 42.48 16.32 24.99
CA GLY A 204 42.85 17.72 24.75
C GLY A 204 43.42 18.05 23.36
N GLU A 205 43.32 17.13 22.40
CA GLU A 205 43.86 17.30 21.05
C GLU A 205 42.83 17.83 20.02
N GLY A 206 41.54 17.93 20.38
CA GLY A 206 40.46 18.29 19.46
C GLY A 206 40.68 19.62 18.73
N LEU A 207 41.05 20.68 19.46
CA LEU A 207 41.28 22.00 18.86
C LEU A 207 42.48 22.02 17.90
N LYS A 208 43.54 21.27 18.23
CA LYS A 208 44.74 21.17 17.39
C LYS A 208 44.38 20.51 16.05
N ARG A 209 43.60 19.41 16.09
CA ARG A 209 43.17 18.70 14.89
C ARG A 209 42.16 19.51 14.06
N ALA A 210 41.25 20.24 14.71
CA ALA A 210 40.30 21.13 14.03
C ALA A 210 41.03 22.20 13.19
N LYS A 211 42.09 22.82 13.71
CA LYS A 211 42.93 23.77 12.96
C LYS A 211 43.61 23.14 11.73
N GLN A 212 43.94 21.86 11.80
CA GLN A 212 44.47 21.14 10.64
C GLN A 212 43.36 20.83 9.63
N ALA A 213 42.18 20.42 10.09
CA ALA A 213 41.01 20.15 9.24
C ALA A 213 40.56 21.40 8.47
N ALA A 214 40.69 22.58 9.08
CA ALA A 214 40.44 23.86 8.41
C ALA A 214 41.35 24.08 7.19
N LYS A 215 42.63 23.68 7.27
CA LYS A 215 43.57 23.74 6.13
C LYS A 215 43.23 22.73 5.05
N GLU A 216 42.64 21.61 5.45
CA GLU A 216 42.05 20.61 4.57
C GLU A 216 40.67 21.07 4.04
N GLY A 217 40.20 22.30 4.31
CA GLY A 217 38.93 22.80 3.80
C GLY A 217 37.68 22.15 4.42
N ILE A 218 37.80 21.48 5.57
CA ILE A 218 36.69 20.92 6.32
C ILE A 218 36.16 21.98 7.29
N ARG A 219 34.86 22.27 7.20
CA ARG A 219 34.16 23.20 8.10
C ARG A 219 33.39 22.40 9.17
N ILE A 220 33.67 22.68 10.44
CA ILE A 220 33.11 21.94 11.56
C ILE A 220 32.07 22.79 12.28
N PHE A 221 30.82 22.32 12.30
CA PHE A 221 29.74 22.84 13.13
C PHE A 221 29.66 22.02 14.39
N THR A 222 29.55 22.66 15.54
CA THR A 222 29.50 21.96 16.82
C THR A 222 28.15 22.18 17.49
N ILE A 223 27.55 21.10 17.98
CA ILE A 223 26.28 21.14 18.71
C ILE A 223 26.52 20.63 20.12
N GLY A 224 26.37 21.54 21.08
CA GLY A 224 26.61 21.25 22.48
C GLY A 224 25.40 20.65 23.17
N ILE A 225 25.60 19.50 23.82
CA ILE A 225 24.55 18.71 24.47
C ILE A 225 24.76 18.71 25.98
N GLY A 226 23.68 18.81 26.74
CA GLY A 226 23.72 18.86 28.19
C GLY A 226 23.71 20.28 28.79
N SER A 227 23.64 20.32 30.11
CA SER A 227 23.58 21.52 30.94
C SER A 227 24.98 21.99 31.37
N LYS A 228 25.11 23.29 31.68
CA LYS A 228 26.35 23.86 32.24
C LYS A 228 26.57 23.46 33.71
N GLU A 229 25.46 23.27 34.42
CA GLU A 229 25.44 22.84 35.82
C GLU A 229 25.95 21.39 35.96
N GLY A 230 25.68 20.58 34.94
CA GLY A 230 26.05 19.18 34.86
C GLY A 230 25.05 18.27 35.55
N ASP A 231 25.11 16.99 35.21
CA ASP A 231 24.24 15.98 35.81
C ASP A 231 25.01 14.67 36.04
N ARG A 232 24.51 13.88 36.99
CA ARG A 232 25.05 12.57 37.30
C ARG A 232 24.68 11.61 36.18
N ILE A 233 25.54 10.64 35.91
CA ILE A 233 25.33 9.67 34.83
C ILE A 233 24.65 8.42 35.41
N PRO A 234 23.35 8.18 35.15
CA PRO A 234 22.67 6.99 35.64
C PRO A 234 23.05 5.74 34.84
N LEU A 235 23.08 4.59 35.51
CA LEU A 235 23.28 3.28 34.90
C LEU A 235 21.96 2.53 34.70
N ASP A 236 20.88 2.99 35.33
CA ASP A 236 19.57 2.36 35.22
C ASP A 236 18.90 2.66 33.86
N PRO A 237 18.07 1.73 33.34
CA PRO A 237 17.33 1.92 32.09
C PRO A 237 16.40 3.15 32.10
N ILE A 238 16.11 3.64 30.90
CA ILE A 238 15.13 4.72 30.69
C ILE A 238 13.75 4.24 31.15
N GLY A 239 13.01 5.08 31.89
CA GLY A 239 11.71 4.75 32.46
C GLY A 239 11.75 4.25 33.91
N GLN A 240 12.93 3.87 34.42
CA GLN A 240 13.14 3.56 35.85
C GLN A 240 13.76 4.75 36.61
N PRO A 241 13.47 4.90 37.92
CA PRO A 241 14.11 5.92 38.75
C PRO A 241 15.63 5.70 38.76
N ALA A 242 16.40 6.78 38.54
CA ALA A 242 17.85 6.74 38.58
C ALA A 242 18.34 6.58 40.03
N GLN A 243 18.76 5.39 40.39
CA GLN A 243 19.30 5.05 41.73
C GLN A 243 20.79 4.72 41.67
N ASN A 244 21.24 4.09 40.58
CA ASN A 244 22.62 3.72 40.35
C ASN A 244 23.29 4.74 39.43
N PHE A 245 24.42 5.31 39.89
CA PHE A 245 25.16 6.31 39.13
C PHE A 245 26.59 5.85 38.88
N LEU A 246 27.17 6.31 37.78
CA LEU A 246 28.57 6.06 37.44
C LEU A 246 29.49 6.71 38.48
N THR A 247 30.37 5.92 39.10
CA THR A 247 31.37 6.39 40.08
C THR A 247 32.78 6.30 39.53
N ASN A 248 33.66 7.17 40.03
CA ASN A 248 35.11 7.07 39.79
C ASN A 248 35.71 5.90 40.61
N PRO A 249 36.98 5.51 40.36
CA PRO A 249 37.67 4.48 41.13
C PRO A 249 37.77 4.75 42.64
N GLN A 250 37.56 6.00 43.07
CA GLN A 250 37.55 6.45 44.46
C GLN A 250 36.15 6.37 45.11
N GLY A 251 35.12 5.93 44.36
CA GLY A 251 33.75 5.76 44.86
C GLY A 251 32.87 7.01 44.80
N GLU A 252 33.36 8.13 44.25
CA GLU A 252 32.60 9.38 44.11
C GLU A 252 31.80 9.38 42.80
N THR A 253 30.57 9.89 42.82
CA THR A 253 29.72 9.97 41.63
C THR A 253 30.26 10.98 40.62
N ILE A 254 30.38 10.55 39.36
CA ILE A 254 30.83 11.39 38.26
C ILE A 254 29.67 12.31 37.82
N VAL A 255 29.96 13.61 37.74
CA VAL A 255 29.06 14.63 37.20
C VAL A 255 29.62 15.11 35.87
N SER A 256 28.90 14.87 34.78
CA SER A 256 29.30 15.35 33.45
C SER A 256 28.73 16.72 33.18
N LYS A 257 29.57 17.63 32.69
CA LYS A 257 29.25 19.03 32.40
C LYS A 257 29.54 19.34 30.95
N LYS A 258 28.65 20.09 30.31
CA LYS A 258 28.89 20.55 28.95
C LYS A 258 30.02 21.59 28.92
N ASP A 259 31.09 21.30 28.19
CA ASP A 259 32.16 22.25 27.87
C ASP A 259 31.87 22.98 26.55
N GLU A 260 31.14 24.08 26.69
CA GLU A 260 30.81 24.96 25.57
C GLU A 260 32.02 25.70 25.00
N ASN A 261 33.07 25.94 25.79
CA ASN A 261 34.22 26.72 25.34
C ASN A 261 35.05 25.92 24.34
N SER A 262 35.28 24.64 24.62
CA SER A 262 36.00 23.74 23.71
C SER A 262 35.27 23.55 22.38
N LEU A 263 33.95 23.33 22.41
CA LEU A 263 33.13 23.20 21.20
C LEU A 263 33.08 24.49 20.38
N ARG A 264 32.99 25.65 21.03
CA ARG A 264 33.03 26.95 20.35
C ARG A 264 34.38 27.19 19.68
N ALA A 265 35.48 26.91 20.38
CA ALA A 265 36.83 27.06 19.84
C ALA A 265 37.06 26.17 18.60
N ILE A 266 36.54 24.95 18.59
CA ILE A 266 36.60 24.05 17.42
C ILE A 266 35.83 24.61 16.22
N ALA A 267 34.59 25.06 16.44
CA ALA A 267 33.77 25.62 15.37
C ALA A 267 34.40 26.88 14.77
N GLU A 268 34.82 27.83 15.61
CA GLU A 268 35.43 29.09 15.18
C GLU A 268 36.74 28.87 14.43
N ALA A 269 37.57 27.90 14.86
CA ALA A 269 38.83 27.57 14.19
C ALA A 269 38.67 27.07 12.75
N THR A 270 37.49 26.56 12.38
CA THR A 270 37.20 26.01 11.05
C THR A 270 36.23 26.87 10.22
N GLY A 271 35.80 28.02 10.74
CA GLY A 271 34.79 28.87 10.11
C GLY A 271 33.36 28.30 10.17
N GLY A 272 33.11 27.34 11.05
CA GLY A 272 31.77 26.86 11.41
C GLY A 272 31.16 27.66 12.56
N VAL A 273 30.02 27.19 13.08
CA VAL A 273 29.28 27.87 14.16
C VAL A 273 28.91 26.87 15.24
N TYR A 274 28.97 27.31 16.49
CA TYR A 274 28.48 26.57 17.64
C TYR A 274 27.00 26.86 17.90
N PHE A 275 26.20 25.81 18.13
CA PHE A 275 24.83 25.92 18.62
C PHE A 275 24.59 25.01 19.83
N PRO A 276 23.87 25.44 20.88
CA PRO A 276 23.37 24.51 21.88
C PRO A 276 22.21 23.69 21.28
N LEU A 277 22.11 22.39 21.59
CA LEU A 277 21.03 21.54 21.06
C LEU A 277 19.63 22.09 21.40
N GLY A 278 19.46 22.60 22.62
CA GLY A 278 18.16 23.07 23.14
C GLY A 278 17.24 21.92 23.58
N PRO A 279 16.12 22.23 24.26
CA PRO A 279 15.19 21.22 24.79
C PRO A 279 14.45 20.44 23.68
N THR A 280 14.27 21.07 22.52
CA THR A 280 13.48 20.59 21.37
C THR A 280 14.34 20.28 20.13
N GLY A 281 15.66 20.42 20.22
CA GLY A 281 16.57 20.17 19.09
C GLY A 281 16.81 21.37 18.15
N GLU A 282 16.39 22.58 18.52
CA GLU A 282 16.53 23.81 17.70
C GLU A 282 17.97 24.08 17.21
N GLY A 283 19.00 23.71 17.98
CA GLY A 283 20.39 23.91 17.59
C GLY A 283 20.77 23.14 16.33
N LEU A 284 20.23 21.93 16.19
CA LEU A 284 20.43 21.10 15.00
C LEU A 284 19.67 21.67 13.80
N GLU A 285 18.45 22.16 14.01
CA GLU A 285 17.68 22.84 12.96
C GLU A 285 18.39 24.09 12.43
N ARG A 286 18.90 24.96 13.32
CA ARG A 286 19.65 26.17 12.93
C ARG A 286 20.94 25.83 12.18
N THR A 287 21.61 24.75 12.56
CA THR A 287 22.82 24.26 11.87
C THR A 287 22.48 23.84 10.44
N LEU A 288 21.45 23.02 10.26
CA LEU A 288 21.01 22.57 8.93
C LEU A 288 20.53 23.73 8.07
N GLN A 289 19.75 24.67 8.62
CA GLN A 289 19.33 25.89 7.90
C GLN A 289 20.53 26.71 7.41
N ARG A 290 21.57 26.84 8.25
CA ARG A 290 22.80 27.52 7.87
C ARG A 290 23.51 26.80 6.73
N LEU A 291 23.65 25.48 6.81
CA LEU A 291 24.26 24.65 5.76
C LEU A 291 23.47 24.74 4.44
N GLN A 292 22.13 24.67 4.50
CA GLN A 292 21.26 24.86 3.34
C GLN A 292 21.42 26.23 2.70
N SER A 293 21.55 27.30 3.51
CA SER A 293 21.77 28.66 2.97
C SER A 293 23.09 28.75 2.18
N ILE A 294 24.14 28.06 2.64
CA ILE A 294 25.44 27.98 1.95
C ILE A 294 25.28 27.21 0.63
N GLY A 295 24.59 26.06 0.67
CA GLY A 295 24.27 25.28 -0.53
C GLY A 295 23.44 26.06 -1.55
N GLN A 296 22.43 26.82 -1.10
CA GLN A 296 21.60 27.65 -1.97
C GLN A 296 22.36 28.81 -2.60
N GLN A 297 23.27 29.46 -1.86
CA GLN A 297 24.11 30.52 -2.43
C GLN A 297 24.99 29.96 -3.54
N LYS A 298 25.64 28.81 -3.32
CA LYS A 298 26.45 28.14 -4.34
C LYS A 298 25.62 27.67 -5.53
N LYS A 299 24.39 27.17 -5.29
CA LYS A 299 23.41 26.87 -6.35
C LYS A 299 23.09 28.11 -7.19
N ARG A 300 22.89 29.27 -6.58
CA ARG A 300 22.67 30.53 -7.30
C ARG A 300 23.89 30.93 -8.12
N GLU A 301 25.09 30.82 -7.58
CA GLU A 301 26.34 31.12 -8.31
C GLU A 301 26.55 30.17 -9.50
N LEU A 302 26.31 28.87 -9.34
CA LEU A 302 26.42 27.86 -10.40
C LEU A 302 25.33 27.99 -11.48
N LEU A 303 24.10 28.32 -11.10
CA LEU A 303 23.00 28.55 -12.05
C LEU A 303 23.15 29.90 -12.79
N SER A 304 23.82 30.88 -12.17
CA SER A 304 24.13 32.17 -12.78
C SER A 304 25.33 32.12 -13.72
N SER A 305 26.05 31.00 -13.81
CA SER A 305 27.11 30.83 -14.81
C SER A 305 26.47 30.68 -16.19
N GLU A 306 26.33 31.81 -16.89
CA GLU A 306 25.86 31.87 -18.26
C GLU A 306 26.88 31.24 -19.20
N LEU A 307 26.52 30.13 -19.87
CA LEU A 307 27.35 29.59 -20.94
C LEU A 307 27.05 30.38 -22.22
N PRO A 308 28.07 30.98 -22.87
CA PRO A 308 27.88 31.68 -24.13
C PRO A 308 27.51 30.68 -25.24
N ILE A 309 26.50 30.99 -26.04
CA ILE A 309 26.04 30.15 -27.16
C ILE A 309 26.96 30.39 -28.36
N GLU A 310 27.62 29.32 -28.82
CA GLU A 310 28.39 29.34 -30.07
C GLU A 310 27.47 29.44 -31.29
N ARG A 311 27.72 30.41 -32.17
CA ARG A 311 26.92 30.69 -33.38
C ARG A 311 27.79 30.68 -34.64
N PHE A 312 28.63 29.66 -34.81
CA PHE A 312 29.49 29.54 -36.00
C PHE A 312 28.73 29.15 -37.28
N PHE A 313 27.57 28.49 -37.15
CA PHE A 313 26.77 27.97 -38.26
C PHE A 313 26.42 28.99 -39.37
N PRO A 314 25.91 30.22 -39.08
CA PRO A 314 25.60 31.19 -40.13
C PRO A 314 26.82 31.60 -40.98
N PHE A 315 28.01 31.68 -40.39
CA PHE A 315 29.24 32.02 -41.12
C PHE A 315 29.74 30.87 -41.98
N ALA A 316 29.63 29.63 -41.48
CA ALA A 316 29.94 28.43 -42.25
C ALA A 316 29.00 28.29 -43.45
N LEU A 317 27.71 28.55 -43.27
CA LEU A 317 26.72 28.55 -44.35
C LEU A 317 27.03 29.63 -45.40
N LEU A 318 27.38 30.84 -44.95
CA LEU A 318 27.74 31.93 -45.85
C LEU A 318 29.01 31.62 -46.66
N ALA A 319 30.03 31.02 -46.04
CA ALA A 319 31.23 30.55 -46.75
C ALA A 319 30.89 29.56 -47.86
N LEU A 320 30.01 28.60 -47.55
CA LEU A 320 29.55 27.59 -48.51
C LEU A 320 28.81 28.25 -49.69
N ILE A 321 27.92 29.20 -49.43
CA ILE A 321 27.22 29.98 -50.48
C ILE A 321 28.22 30.74 -51.36
N LEU A 322 29.22 31.39 -50.78
CA LEU A 322 30.23 32.14 -51.52
C LEU A 322 31.08 31.24 -52.42
N LEU A 323 31.41 30.03 -51.96
CA LEU A 323 32.11 29.02 -52.75
C LEU A 323 31.26 28.57 -53.95
N PHE A 324 29.95 28.41 -53.78
CA PHE A 324 29.04 28.11 -54.90
C PHE A 324 28.94 29.27 -55.91
N ILE A 325 28.87 30.52 -55.44
CA ILE A 325 28.83 31.70 -56.32
C ILE A 325 30.12 31.82 -57.14
N GLU A 326 31.27 31.56 -56.50
CA GLU A 326 32.58 31.54 -57.15
C GLU A 326 32.60 30.59 -58.36
N ASP A 327 32.13 29.35 -58.18
CA ASP A 327 32.08 28.35 -59.25
C ASP A 327 31.12 28.76 -60.38
N LEU A 328 29.98 29.37 -60.01
CA LEU A 328 28.97 29.86 -60.96
C LEU A 328 29.50 30.97 -61.88
N THR A 329 30.41 31.81 -61.40
CA THR A 329 31.00 32.91 -62.20
C THR A 329 31.94 32.41 -63.31
N THR A 330 32.36 31.15 -63.29
CA THR A 330 33.40 30.60 -64.19
C THR A 330 32.81 29.90 -65.43
N SER A 331 31.54 29.51 -65.42
CA SER A 331 30.98 28.66 -66.47
C SER A 331 30.22 29.45 -67.53
N GLY A 332 30.64 29.32 -68.80
CA GLY A 332 29.93 29.91 -69.95
C GLY A 332 28.42 29.60 -69.92
N ARG A 333 27.62 30.54 -70.48
CA ARG A 333 26.14 30.66 -70.41
C ARG A 333 25.32 29.37 -70.60
N LYS A 334 25.91 28.26 -71.05
CA LYS A 334 25.25 26.97 -71.30
C LYS A 334 25.22 25.98 -70.11
N LYS A 335 25.91 26.23 -68.99
CA LYS A 335 25.84 25.37 -67.77
C LYS A 335 25.00 25.95 -66.62
N LEU A 336 24.62 27.23 -66.69
CA LEU A 336 23.93 27.97 -65.61
C LEU A 336 22.54 27.38 -65.27
N THR A 337 21.84 26.81 -66.25
CA THR A 337 20.50 26.22 -66.08
C THR A 337 20.52 24.82 -65.45
N ARG A 338 21.65 24.10 -65.48
CA ARG A 338 21.78 22.76 -64.88
C ARG A 338 22.22 22.78 -63.42
N TRP A 339 22.95 23.81 -62.99
CA TRP A 339 23.51 23.89 -61.63
C TRP A 339 22.73 24.84 -60.72
N GLY A 340 22.04 25.85 -61.28
CA GLY A 340 21.15 26.71 -60.50
C GLY A 340 19.95 25.95 -59.90
N THR A 341 19.45 24.95 -60.61
CA THR A 341 18.35 24.10 -60.14
C THR A 341 18.81 23.12 -59.06
N THR A 342 20.03 22.57 -59.14
CA THR A 342 20.57 21.67 -58.11
C THR A 342 20.96 22.40 -56.83
N CYS A 343 21.43 23.65 -56.93
CA CYS A 343 21.77 24.45 -55.75
C CYS A 343 20.53 24.94 -54.99
N LEU A 344 19.48 25.34 -55.71
CA LEU A 344 18.21 25.75 -55.10
C LEU A 344 17.54 24.56 -54.39
N THR A 345 17.55 23.37 -55.00
CA THR A 345 17.00 22.17 -54.37
C THR A 345 17.81 21.73 -53.16
N LEU A 346 19.15 21.76 -53.21
CA LEU A 346 19.99 21.39 -52.06
C LEU A 346 19.82 22.37 -50.88
N ALA A 347 19.71 23.68 -51.16
CA ALA A 347 19.48 24.70 -50.15
C ALA A 347 18.09 24.58 -49.50
N ILE A 348 17.06 24.26 -50.28
CA ILE A 348 15.70 23.98 -49.78
C ILE A 348 15.69 22.69 -48.95
N ILE A 349 16.40 21.63 -49.38
CA ILE A 349 16.53 20.36 -48.62
C ILE A 349 17.23 20.59 -47.27
N LEU A 350 18.29 21.40 -47.24
CA LEU A 350 19.01 21.74 -46.00
C LEU A 350 18.18 22.62 -45.04
N LEU A 351 17.38 23.55 -45.57
CA LEU A 351 16.48 24.40 -44.78
C LEU A 351 15.28 23.63 -44.20
N VAL A 352 14.71 22.68 -44.95
CA VAL A 352 13.60 21.84 -44.49
C VAL A 352 14.08 20.80 -43.45
N GLY A 353 15.32 20.31 -43.55
CA GLY A 353 15.89 19.38 -42.57
C GLY A 353 16.04 19.95 -41.15
N CYS A 354 16.20 21.28 -41.01
CA CYS A 354 16.39 21.93 -39.70
C CYS A 354 15.08 22.20 -38.92
N LEU A 355 13.91 22.01 -39.54
CA LEU A 355 12.60 22.26 -38.92
C LEU A 355 11.88 20.98 -38.45
N LYS A 356 12.51 19.81 -38.56
CA LYS A 356 11.95 18.57 -38.03
C LYS A 356 12.07 18.59 -36.49
N ARG A 357 10.98 18.97 -35.81
CA ARG A 357 10.82 18.72 -34.37
C ARG A 357 10.72 17.21 -34.19
N ASP A 358 11.72 16.63 -33.55
CA ASP A 358 11.75 15.22 -33.21
C ASP A 358 10.97 15.02 -31.89
N ASN A 359 9.70 14.63 -32.00
CA ASN A 359 8.84 14.47 -30.83
C ASN A 359 9.30 13.32 -29.93
N VAL A 360 9.90 12.26 -30.50
CA VAL A 360 10.46 11.14 -29.73
C VAL A 360 11.59 11.63 -28.83
N LYS A 361 12.51 12.42 -29.39
CA LYS A 361 13.60 13.02 -28.62
C LYS A 361 13.09 13.96 -27.54
N ASN A 362 12.08 14.78 -27.84
CA ASN A 362 11.48 15.67 -26.85
C ASN A 362 10.76 14.89 -25.73
N ALA A 363 10.22 13.71 -26.04
CA ALA A 363 9.61 12.81 -25.05
C ALA A 363 10.68 12.20 -24.13
N GLU A 364 11.80 11.74 -24.69
CA GLU A 364 12.94 11.23 -23.93
C GLU A 364 13.55 12.31 -23.02
N ASP A 365 13.73 13.53 -23.55
CA ASP A 365 14.19 14.68 -22.78
C ASP A 365 13.19 15.00 -21.64
N ALA A 366 11.89 14.92 -21.88
CA ALA A 366 10.87 15.15 -20.85
C ALA A 366 10.84 14.05 -19.76
N LEU A 367 11.10 12.78 -20.10
CA LEU A 367 11.28 11.72 -19.10
C LEU A 367 12.54 11.96 -18.27
N ARG A 368 13.63 12.37 -18.92
CA ARG A 368 14.89 12.71 -18.25
C ARG A 368 14.74 13.89 -17.29
N ASP A 369 13.88 14.85 -17.64
CA ASP A 369 13.52 16.00 -16.80
C ASP A 369 12.50 15.65 -15.70
N GLY A 370 12.12 14.38 -15.53
CA GLY A 370 11.18 13.92 -14.50
C GLY A 370 9.73 14.33 -14.75
N ASN A 371 9.35 14.62 -16.01
CA ASN A 371 8.00 15.03 -16.38
C ASN A 371 7.32 13.99 -17.30
N PRO A 372 6.85 12.86 -16.75
CA PRO A 372 6.29 11.76 -17.53
C PRO A 372 4.99 12.15 -18.24
N ARG A 373 4.20 13.07 -17.68
CA ARG A 373 2.97 13.58 -18.32
C ARG A 373 3.28 14.33 -19.62
N LYS A 374 4.34 15.14 -19.63
CA LYS A 374 4.79 15.85 -20.83
C LYS A 374 5.38 14.89 -21.87
N ALA A 375 6.12 13.88 -21.42
CA ALA A 375 6.63 12.84 -22.31
C ALA A 375 5.51 12.05 -22.99
N ALA A 376 4.49 11.64 -22.23
CA ALA A 376 3.31 10.96 -22.75
C ALA A 376 2.62 11.77 -23.87
N LEU A 377 2.45 13.09 -23.67
CA LEU A 377 1.89 13.98 -24.70
C LEU A 377 2.73 14.03 -25.99
N PHE A 378 4.07 14.00 -25.88
CA PHE A 378 4.93 13.98 -27.06
C PHE A 378 4.88 12.64 -27.79
N TYR A 379 4.82 11.52 -27.07
CA TYR A 379 4.61 10.21 -27.68
C TYR A 379 3.24 10.11 -28.35
N ASP A 380 2.17 10.59 -27.69
CA ASP A 380 0.83 10.64 -28.27
C ASP A 380 0.80 11.49 -29.56
N ALA A 381 1.48 12.64 -29.55
CA ALA A 381 1.59 13.50 -30.72
C ALA A 381 2.31 12.80 -31.88
N GLU A 382 3.39 12.06 -31.61
CA GLU A 382 4.13 11.30 -32.63
C GLU A 382 3.31 10.12 -33.18
N ILE A 383 2.62 9.39 -32.32
CA ILE A 383 1.72 8.30 -32.72
C ILE A 383 0.61 8.84 -33.61
N ASN A 384 -0.03 9.94 -33.21
CA ASN A 384 -1.09 10.57 -33.99
C ASN A 384 -0.56 11.10 -35.34
N ALA A 385 0.61 11.74 -35.35
CA ALA A 385 1.25 12.20 -36.58
C ALA A 385 1.56 11.03 -37.52
N THR A 386 2.13 9.94 -37.00
CA THR A 386 2.44 8.74 -37.78
C THR A 386 1.18 8.09 -38.35
N LYS A 387 0.10 8.04 -37.55
CA LYS A 387 -1.22 7.56 -37.97
C LYS A 387 -1.80 8.40 -39.10
N THR A 388 -1.69 9.73 -39.04
CA THR A 388 -2.16 10.62 -40.13
C THR A 388 -1.37 10.47 -41.42
N MET A 389 -0.15 9.95 -41.35
CA MET A 389 0.70 9.68 -42.50
C MET A 389 0.49 8.27 -43.09
N ASP A 390 -0.46 7.49 -42.55
CA ASP A 390 -0.79 6.12 -42.97
C ASP A 390 0.45 5.19 -43.01
N LYS A 391 1.38 5.41 -42.07
CA LYS A 391 2.59 4.60 -41.90
C LYS A 391 2.39 3.58 -40.79
N PRO A 392 3.00 2.38 -40.89
CA PRO A 392 3.02 1.44 -39.78
C PRO A 392 3.75 2.08 -38.60
N ILE A 393 3.11 2.07 -37.44
CA ILE A 393 3.65 2.63 -36.20
C ILE A 393 4.59 1.58 -35.59
N ASP A 394 5.79 1.99 -35.21
CA ASP A 394 6.76 1.12 -34.54
C ASP A 394 6.17 0.64 -33.20
N PRO A 395 6.11 -0.68 -32.92
CA PRO A 395 5.62 -1.20 -31.64
C PRO A 395 6.34 -0.59 -30.42
N LYS A 396 7.63 -0.23 -30.56
CA LYS A 396 8.40 0.44 -29.49
C LYS A 396 7.83 1.80 -29.12
N LEU A 397 7.23 2.50 -30.08
CA LEU A 397 6.61 3.80 -29.83
C LEU A 397 5.36 3.65 -28.95
N PHE A 398 4.56 2.60 -29.18
CA PHE A 398 3.43 2.26 -28.30
C PHE A 398 3.89 1.86 -26.91
N LEU A 399 4.96 1.05 -26.81
CA LEU A 399 5.54 0.67 -25.52
C LEU A 399 5.98 1.90 -24.73
N ASN A 400 6.75 2.79 -25.34
CA ASN A 400 7.26 4.00 -24.69
C ASN A 400 6.13 4.95 -24.26
N ALA A 401 5.09 5.11 -25.10
CA ALA A 401 3.90 5.86 -24.73
C ALA A 401 3.20 5.22 -23.51
N GLY A 402 3.00 3.90 -23.53
CA GLY A 402 2.38 3.15 -22.45
C GLY A 402 3.15 3.27 -21.12
N LEU A 403 4.48 3.17 -21.17
CA LEU A 403 5.35 3.38 -20.00
C LEU A 403 5.29 4.81 -19.48
N ALA A 404 5.31 5.81 -20.35
CA ALA A 404 5.20 7.22 -19.96
C ALA A 404 3.84 7.53 -19.31
N HIS A 405 2.74 6.99 -19.84
CA HIS A 405 1.41 7.12 -19.23
C HIS A 405 1.31 6.38 -17.89
N LEU A 406 1.96 5.21 -17.77
CA LEU A 406 2.02 4.44 -16.53
C LEU A 406 2.75 5.23 -15.43
N GLU A 407 3.89 5.85 -15.76
CA GLU A 407 4.63 6.73 -14.85
C GLU A 407 3.84 8.01 -14.51
N ALA A 408 3.08 8.56 -15.46
CA ALA A 408 2.22 9.72 -15.26
C ALA A 408 0.96 9.43 -14.42
N GLY A 409 0.64 8.16 -14.15
CA GLY A 409 -0.55 7.74 -13.40
C GLY A 409 -1.82 7.60 -14.24
N SER A 410 -1.74 7.78 -15.55
CA SER A 410 -2.86 7.63 -16.51
C SER A 410 -3.06 6.14 -16.85
N LEU A 411 -3.65 5.37 -15.93
CA LEU A 411 -3.72 3.90 -16.03
C LEU A 411 -4.60 3.39 -17.20
N THR A 412 -5.57 4.18 -17.65
CA THR A 412 -6.45 3.86 -18.78
C THR A 412 -5.70 3.92 -20.11
N GLU A 413 -5.03 5.04 -20.36
CA GLU A 413 -4.23 5.29 -21.55
C GLU A 413 -3.02 4.36 -21.59
N ALA A 414 -2.36 4.16 -20.45
CA ALA A 414 -1.27 3.20 -20.32
C ALA A 414 -1.70 1.79 -20.75
N ASN A 415 -2.88 1.32 -20.31
CA ASN A 415 -3.38 -0.01 -20.68
C ASN A 415 -3.59 -0.12 -22.20
N GLN A 416 -4.22 0.91 -22.79
CA GLN A 416 -4.50 0.94 -24.22
C GLN A 416 -3.22 0.91 -25.06
N PHE A 417 -2.20 1.68 -24.70
CA PHE A 417 -0.95 1.72 -25.44
C PHE A 417 -0.09 0.47 -25.24
N LEU A 418 -0.07 -0.10 -24.03
CA LEU A 418 0.66 -1.35 -23.76
C LEU A 418 0.02 -2.55 -24.47
N GLU A 419 -1.30 -2.67 -24.50
CA GLU A 419 -2.01 -3.71 -25.27
C GLU A 419 -1.72 -3.57 -26.77
N ARG A 420 -1.79 -2.35 -27.32
CA ARG A 420 -1.43 -2.10 -28.73
C ARG A 420 0.04 -2.42 -29.04
N SER A 421 0.94 -2.15 -28.10
CA SER A 421 2.34 -2.54 -28.24
C SER A 421 2.48 -4.05 -28.32
N LEU A 422 1.75 -4.79 -27.49
CA LEU A 422 1.77 -6.25 -27.49
C LEU A 422 1.23 -6.82 -28.81
N ASP A 423 0.07 -6.32 -29.26
CA ASP A 423 -0.55 -6.70 -30.53
C ASP A 423 0.34 -6.40 -31.75
N ALA A 424 1.13 -5.32 -31.69
CA ALA A 424 2.01 -4.92 -32.78
C ALA A 424 3.39 -5.61 -32.74
N SER A 425 3.76 -6.24 -31.63
CA SER A 425 5.08 -6.86 -31.42
C SER A 425 5.06 -8.39 -31.48
N VAL A 426 4.12 -9.00 -32.21
CA VAL A 426 3.96 -10.47 -32.33
C VAL A 426 5.28 -11.20 -32.66
N ASP A 427 6.13 -10.56 -33.47
CA ASP A 427 7.40 -11.13 -33.95
C ASP A 427 8.64 -10.77 -33.10
N ASP A 428 8.50 -10.00 -32.00
CA ASP A 428 9.62 -9.57 -31.14
C ASP A 428 9.41 -10.01 -29.67
N PRO A 429 9.89 -11.21 -29.29
CA PRO A 429 9.70 -11.76 -27.95
C PRO A 429 10.26 -10.89 -26.82
N ASN A 430 11.36 -10.17 -27.07
CA ASN A 430 11.98 -9.30 -26.07
C ASN A 430 11.09 -8.07 -25.82
N LEU A 431 10.56 -7.47 -26.88
CA LEU A 431 9.64 -6.34 -26.76
C LEU A 431 8.31 -6.76 -26.10
N GLN A 432 7.81 -7.95 -26.40
CA GLN A 432 6.64 -8.52 -25.72
C GLN A 432 6.89 -8.72 -24.23
N SER A 433 8.05 -9.29 -23.85
CA SER A 433 8.41 -9.48 -22.43
C SER A 433 8.39 -8.15 -21.66
N ILE A 434 8.94 -7.08 -22.25
CA ILE A 434 8.92 -5.74 -21.63
C ILE A 434 7.47 -5.21 -21.52
N GLY A 435 6.67 -5.36 -22.58
CA GLY A 435 5.26 -4.95 -22.59
C GLY A 435 4.40 -5.69 -21.56
N LEU A 436 4.58 -7.00 -21.44
CA LEU A 436 3.88 -7.85 -20.47
C LEU A 436 4.28 -7.50 -19.04
N ASN A 437 5.57 -7.30 -18.77
CA ASN A 437 6.01 -6.83 -17.45
C ASN A 437 5.42 -5.45 -17.11
N ALA A 438 5.32 -4.54 -18.10
CA ALA A 438 4.68 -3.24 -17.91
C ALA A 438 3.17 -3.35 -17.64
N LEU A 439 2.46 -4.25 -18.32
CA LEU A 439 1.06 -4.57 -18.03
C LEU A 439 0.90 -5.17 -16.62
N GLY A 440 1.83 -6.03 -16.20
CA GLY A 440 1.90 -6.53 -14.83
C GLY A 440 1.98 -5.40 -13.80
N ASN A 441 2.88 -4.44 -14.03
CA ASN A 441 3.03 -3.25 -13.17
C ASN A 441 1.77 -2.38 -13.16
N LEU A 442 1.10 -2.24 -14.30
CA LEU A 442 -0.15 -1.49 -14.43
C LEU A 442 -1.27 -2.11 -13.62
N PHE A 443 -1.48 -3.42 -13.77
CA PHE A 443 -2.51 -4.13 -13.03
C PHE A 443 -2.21 -4.21 -11.53
N TYR A 444 -0.93 -4.28 -11.16
CA TYR A 444 -0.51 -4.12 -9.76
C TYR A 444 -0.92 -2.76 -9.18
N ARG A 445 -0.70 -1.64 -9.92
CA ARG A 445 -1.18 -0.32 -9.48
C ARG A 445 -2.69 -0.25 -9.37
N LYS A 446 -3.44 -0.86 -10.32
CA LYS A 446 -4.90 -0.96 -10.24
C LYS A 446 -5.36 -1.75 -9.02
N THR A 447 -4.71 -2.87 -8.71
CA THR A 447 -4.99 -3.65 -7.49
C THR A 447 -4.85 -2.79 -6.24
N ASN A 448 -3.79 -1.98 -6.14
CA ASN A 448 -3.61 -1.09 -4.99
C ASN A 448 -4.75 -0.10 -4.85
N LEU A 449 -5.20 0.53 -5.94
CA LEU A 449 -6.35 1.44 -5.93
C LEU A 449 -7.64 0.75 -5.46
N TRP A 450 -7.91 -0.46 -5.95
CA TRP A 450 -9.09 -1.22 -5.53
C TRP A 450 -9.03 -1.65 -4.06
N LEU A 451 -7.85 -1.97 -3.54
CA LEU A 451 -7.64 -2.25 -2.12
C LEU A 451 -7.87 -1.00 -1.26
N ASP A 452 -7.39 0.17 -1.71
CA ASP A 452 -7.65 1.45 -1.04
C ASP A 452 -9.15 1.78 -1.01
N GLU A 453 -9.90 1.38 -2.04
CA GLU A 453 -11.36 1.48 -2.12
C GLU A 453 -12.12 0.35 -1.39
N GLN A 454 -11.42 -0.57 -0.71
CA GLN A 454 -11.99 -1.76 -0.04
C GLN A 454 -12.82 -2.67 -0.97
N ASN A 455 -12.51 -2.65 -2.27
CA ASN A 455 -13.10 -3.51 -3.29
C ASN A 455 -12.19 -4.71 -3.57
N VAL A 456 -12.25 -5.71 -2.69
CA VAL A 456 -11.41 -6.91 -2.73
C VAL A 456 -11.66 -7.74 -3.99
N GLY A 457 -12.90 -7.74 -4.49
CA GLY A 457 -13.27 -8.46 -5.72
C GLY A 457 -12.54 -7.95 -6.97
N GLU A 458 -12.57 -6.64 -7.23
CA GLU A 458 -11.86 -6.04 -8.37
C GLU A 458 -10.34 -6.02 -8.16
N ALA A 459 -9.89 -5.86 -6.91
CA ALA A 459 -8.48 -6.00 -6.55
C ALA A 459 -7.93 -7.37 -6.94
N ARG A 460 -8.69 -8.44 -6.65
CA ARG A 460 -8.35 -9.82 -7.02
C ARG A 460 -8.29 -9.99 -8.54
N ARG A 461 -9.32 -9.56 -9.28
CA ARG A 461 -9.32 -9.68 -10.75
C ARG A 461 -8.12 -8.96 -11.38
N SER A 462 -7.79 -7.78 -10.87
CA SER A 462 -6.63 -7.01 -11.31
C SER A 462 -5.32 -7.72 -10.93
N TRP A 463 -5.27 -8.32 -9.76
CA TRP A 463 -4.09 -9.06 -9.31
C TRP A 463 -3.84 -10.33 -10.13
N GLU A 464 -4.87 -11.14 -10.40
CA GLU A 464 -4.77 -12.33 -11.24
C GLU A 464 -4.23 -11.98 -12.63
N LYS A 465 -4.65 -10.83 -13.18
CA LYS A 465 -4.08 -10.29 -14.42
C LYS A 465 -2.61 -9.95 -14.26
N ALA A 466 -2.23 -9.25 -13.20
CA ALA A 466 -0.83 -8.90 -12.93
C ALA A 466 0.06 -10.16 -12.84
N LEU A 467 -0.39 -11.20 -12.11
CA LEU A 467 0.32 -12.48 -12.02
C LEU A 467 0.50 -13.14 -13.38
N LYS A 468 -0.59 -13.24 -14.16
CA LYS A 468 -0.55 -13.81 -15.51
C LYS A 468 0.44 -13.07 -16.41
N PHE A 469 0.47 -11.74 -16.34
CA PHE A 469 1.38 -10.94 -17.14
C PHE A 469 2.85 -11.07 -16.71
N TYR A 470 3.15 -11.09 -15.41
CA TYR A 470 4.52 -11.32 -14.95
C TYR A 470 5.01 -12.74 -15.28
N ASP A 471 4.16 -13.74 -15.10
CA ASP A 471 4.50 -15.12 -15.47
C ASP A 471 4.73 -15.23 -16.98
N ALA A 472 3.84 -14.69 -17.80
CA ALA A 472 4.01 -14.66 -19.26
C ALA A 472 5.31 -13.96 -19.69
N ALA A 473 5.66 -12.82 -19.07
CA ALA A 473 6.93 -12.14 -19.34
C ALA A 473 8.13 -13.00 -18.95
N PHE A 474 8.08 -13.67 -17.80
CA PHE A 474 9.14 -14.57 -17.35
C PHE A 474 9.31 -15.80 -18.26
N GLN A 475 8.22 -16.41 -18.71
CA GLN A 475 8.26 -17.58 -19.59
C GLN A 475 8.80 -17.26 -20.99
N LEU A 476 8.66 -16.02 -21.47
CA LEU A 476 9.10 -15.62 -22.81
C LEU A 476 10.62 -15.53 -22.94
N ASP A 477 11.31 -14.87 -22.01
CA ASP A 477 12.75 -14.59 -22.12
C ASP A 477 13.52 -14.69 -20.79
N GLY A 478 12.89 -15.18 -19.72
CA GLY A 478 13.51 -15.26 -18.40
C GLY A 478 13.66 -13.91 -17.70
N ASN A 479 12.81 -12.92 -18.02
CA ASN A 479 12.87 -11.56 -17.47
C ASN A 479 13.03 -11.53 -15.94
N GLU A 480 14.23 -11.19 -15.46
CA GLU A 480 14.55 -11.12 -14.03
C GLU A 480 13.69 -10.11 -13.28
N LYS A 481 13.35 -8.98 -13.92
CA LYS A 481 12.48 -7.96 -13.31
C LYS A 481 11.07 -8.49 -13.10
N ALA A 482 10.52 -9.22 -14.09
CA ALA A 482 9.21 -9.83 -13.97
C ALA A 482 9.19 -10.91 -12.87
N SER A 483 10.25 -11.71 -12.76
CA SER A 483 10.40 -12.71 -11.70
C SER A 483 10.45 -12.08 -10.30
N ALA A 484 11.26 -11.03 -10.12
CA ALA A 484 11.34 -10.28 -8.87
C ALA A 484 10.00 -9.61 -8.51
N ASN A 485 9.33 -9.01 -9.51
CA ASN A 485 8.01 -8.42 -9.34
C ASN A 485 6.97 -9.46 -8.94
N LEU A 486 7.00 -10.65 -9.54
CA LEU A 486 6.10 -11.77 -9.22
C LEU A 486 6.29 -12.23 -7.78
N ALA A 487 7.53 -12.45 -7.35
CA ALA A 487 7.83 -12.88 -5.97
C ALA A 487 7.39 -11.83 -4.94
N SER A 488 7.71 -10.56 -5.20
CA SER A 488 7.32 -9.43 -4.36
C SER A 488 5.79 -9.27 -4.29
N LEU A 489 5.11 -9.40 -5.43
CA LEU A 489 3.66 -9.28 -5.53
C LEU A 489 2.94 -10.34 -4.68
N LYS A 490 3.37 -11.61 -4.76
CA LYS A 490 2.78 -12.70 -3.98
C LYS A 490 2.86 -12.41 -2.48
N GLN A 491 4.04 -12.02 -1.99
CA GLN A 491 4.25 -11.73 -0.57
C GLN A 491 3.46 -10.51 -0.09
N GLN A 492 3.41 -9.44 -0.88
CA GLN A 492 2.66 -8.24 -0.51
C GLN A 492 1.16 -8.50 -0.43
N ILE A 493 0.66 -9.38 -1.28
CA ILE A 493 -0.77 -9.65 -1.36
C ILE A 493 -1.22 -10.58 -0.26
N GLU A 494 -0.42 -11.58 0.10
CA GLU A 494 -0.64 -12.37 1.30
C GLU A 494 -0.81 -11.46 2.54
N LYS A 495 0.13 -10.52 2.74
CA LYS A 495 0.08 -9.56 3.86
C LYS A 495 -1.16 -8.65 3.83
N ARG A 496 -1.53 -8.14 2.65
CA ARG A 496 -2.66 -7.21 2.52
C ARG A 496 -4.01 -7.91 2.61
N ILE A 497 -4.14 -9.11 2.05
CA ILE A 497 -5.35 -9.91 2.21
C ILE A 497 -5.53 -10.28 3.69
N GLN A 498 -4.46 -10.69 4.40
CA GLN A 498 -4.53 -10.95 5.84
C GLN A 498 -5.08 -9.75 6.62
N SER A 499 -4.75 -8.51 6.23
CA SER A 499 -5.29 -7.30 6.87
C SER A 499 -6.76 -7.01 6.56
N LEU A 500 -7.31 -7.65 5.52
CA LEU A 500 -8.71 -7.50 5.09
C LEU A 500 -9.61 -8.64 5.62
N VAL A 501 -9.03 -9.67 6.22
CA VAL A 501 -9.78 -10.75 6.88
C VAL A 501 -10.55 -10.19 8.05
N SER A 502 -11.84 -10.46 8.08
CA SER A 502 -12.69 -10.23 9.25
C SER A 502 -12.76 -11.53 10.04
N LYS A 503 -12.53 -11.49 11.35
CA LYS A 503 -12.59 -12.67 12.20
C LYS A 503 -13.83 -12.59 13.07
N VAL A 504 -14.79 -13.48 12.83
CA VAL A 504 -15.99 -13.59 13.65
C VAL A 504 -15.72 -14.66 14.70
N THR A 505 -15.67 -14.24 15.96
CA THR A 505 -15.42 -15.11 17.11
C THR A 505 -16.63 -15.10 18.01
N GLY A 506 -16.86 -16.17 18.73
CA GLY A 506 -18.00 -16.24 19.61
C GLY A 506 -18.02 -17.45 20.52
N LYS A 507 -19.06 -17.51 21.32
CA LYS A 507 -19.33 -18.65 22.21
C LYS A 507 -20.80 -19.03 22.12
N ILE A 508 -21.05 -20.33 22.08
CA ILE A 508 -22.34 -20.95 22.34
C ILE A 508 -22.30 -21.49 23.76
N TRP A 509 -23.22 -21.05 24.61
CA TRP A 509 -23.30 -21.51 25.99
C TRP A 509 -24.74 -21.56 26.48
N ARG A 510 -24.97 -22.31 27.56
CA ARG A 510 -26.25 -22.30 28.25
C ARG A 510 -26.29 -21.14 29.23
N ASP A 511 -27.09 -20.13 28.94
CA ASP A 511 -27.31 -18.97 29.78
C ASP A 511 -28.27 -19.31 30.92
N LEU A 512 -27.73 -19.62 32.09
CA LEU A 512 -28.55 -20.10 33.21
C LEU A 512 -29.29 -18.95 33.89
N ASN A 513 -28.71 -17.76 33.89
CA ASN A 513 -29.25 -16.62 34.63
C ASN A 513 -30.06 -15.63 33.75
N GLY A 514 -29.97 -15.74 32.43
CA GLY A 514 -30.69 -14.91 31.46
C GLY A 514 -30.08 -13.55 31.18
N ASP A 515 -28.82 -13.32 31.56
CA ASP A 515 -28.16 -12.02 31.43
C ASP A 515 -27.49 -11.81 30.06
N GLY A 516 -27.47 -12.84 29.20
CA GLY A 516 -26.86 -12.81 27.88
C GLY A 516 -25.33 -12.69 27.87
N ASN A 517 -24.66 -12.85 29.02
CA ASN A 517 -23.21 -12.78 29.17
C ASN A 517 -22.66 -14.09 29.72
N SER A 518 -21.70 -14.71 29.02
CA SER A 518 -21.16 -15.99 29.48
C SER A 518 -20.38 -15.89 30.79
N GLN A 519 -20.78 -16.68 31.79
CA GLN A 519 -20.13 -16.76 33.10
C GLN A 519 -19.40 -18.10 33.34
N LYS A 520 -18.51 -18.18 34.34
CA LYS A 520 -17.73 -19.41 34.63
C LYS A 520 -18.59 -20.60 35.07
N ASN A 521 -19.75 -20.35 35.64
CA ASN A 521 -20.73 -21.35 36.08
C ASN A 521 -21.66 -21.81 34.95
N GLU A 522 -21.50 -21.30 33.74
CA GLU A 522 -22.35 -21.61 32.60
C GLU A 522 -21.61 -22.54 31.62
N PRO A 523 -22.17 -23.72 31.33
CA PRO A 523 -21.52 -24.68 30.46
C PRO A 523 -21.53 -24.20 29.00
N GLY A 524 -20.41 -24.39 28.32
CA GLY A 524 -20.34 -24.30 26.86
C GLY A 524 -21.16 -25.40 26.21
N LEU A 525 -21.71 -25.14 25.03
CA LEU A 525 -22.49 -26.12 24.28
C LEU A 525 -21.74 -26.49 23.00
N LYS A 526 -21.62 -27.81 22.74
CA LYS A 526 -21.09 -28.30 21.47
C LYS A 526 -22.13 -28.09 20.37
N GLY A 527 -21.73 -27.56 19.23
CA GLY A 527 -22.62 -27.30 18.11
C GLY A 527 -21.86 -26.77 16.90
N PHE A 528 -22.61 -26.25 15.95
CA PHE A 528 -22.05 -25.55 14.80
C PHE A 528 -22.82 -24.26 14.52
N VAL A 529 -22.09 -23.26 14.04
CA VAL A 529 -22.63 -21.98 13.55
C VAL A 529 -22.51 -22.01 12.03
N PHE A 530 -23.56 -21.63 11.32
CA PHE A 530 -23.58 -21.61 9.86
C PHE A 530 -24.12 -20.29 9.32
N TRP A 531 -23.70 -19.95 8.10
CA TRP A 531 -24.27 -18.81 7.38
C TRP A 531 -25.56 -19.25 6.70
N ASP A 532 -26.69 -18.80 7.23
CA ASP A 532 -28.01 -19.01 6.63
C ASP A 532 -28.16 -18.03 5.45
N LYS A 533 -28.05 -18.59 4.25
CA LYS A 533 -27.97 -17.76 3.03
C LYS A 533 -29.34 -17.51 2.42
N ASP A 534 -30.25 -18.47 2.53
CA ASP A 534 -31.60 -18.39 1.97
C ASP A 534 -32.65 -17.99 3.01
N GLY A 535 -32.24 -17.79 4.27
CA GLY A 535 -33.07 -17.29 5.36
C GLY A 535 -34.04 -18.34 5.87
N ASN A 536 -33.75 -19.63 5.65
CA ASN A 536 -34.66 -20.73 5.96
C ASN A 536 -34.43 -21.33 7.37
N GLY A 537 -33.36 -20.94 8.07
CA GLY A 537 -32.98 -21.47 9.40
C GLY A 537 -32.50 -22.93 9.42
N GLU A 538 -32.21 -23.52 8.26
CA GLU A 538 -31.79 -24.91 8.08
C GLU A 538 -30.45 -24.97 7.35
N HIS A 539 -29.48 -25.67 7.95
CA HIS A 539 -28.18 -25.83 7.33
C HIS A 539 -28.23 -26.74 6.09
N ASN A 540 -28.05 -26.14 4.93
CA ASN A 540 -27.93 -26.83 3.65
C ASN A 540 -26.46 -27.08 3.33
N SER A 541 -25.95 -28.28 3.66
CA SER A 541 -24.52 -28.66 3.59
C SER A 541 -23.79 -28.38 2.27
N SER A 542 -24.50 -28.13 1.16
CA SER A 542 -23.91 -27.84 -0.14
C SER A 542 -23.63 -26.37 -0.41
N ASN A 543 -24.28 -25.41 0.28
CA ASN A 543 -24.22 -23.99 -0.04
C ASN A 543 -23.95 -23.05 1.15
N GLU A 544 -23.88 -23.59 2.36
CA GLU A 544 -23.78 -22.81 3.60
C GLU A 544 -22.53 -23.19 4.39
N PRO A 545 -21.52 -22.31 4.44
CA PRO A 545 -20.33 -22.57 5.25
C PRO A 545 -20.71 -22.65 6.73
N SER A 546 -20.16 -23.64 7.43
CA SER A 546 -20.36 -23.85 8.86
C SER A 546 -19.03 -24.04 9.60
N VAL A 547 -19.05 -23.73 10.90
CA VAL A 547 -17.92 -23.92 11.82
C VAL A 547 -18.41 -24.63 13.07
N GLN A 548 -17.70 -25.67 13.48
CA GLN A 548 -17.98 -26.38 14.73
C GLN A 548 -17.36 -25.64 15.92
N THR A 549 -18.03 -25.68 17.06
CA THR A 549 -17.49 -25.20 18.32
C THR A 549 -16.51 -26.20 18.93
N ASN A 550 -15.56 -25.72 19.73
CA ASN A 550 -14.75 -26.59 20.58
C ASN A 550 -15.55 -27.13 21.80
N GLU A 551 -14.88 -27.87 22.68
CA GLU A 551 -15.52 -28.46 23.88
C GLU A 551 -16.10 -27.44 24.85
N ASP A 552 -15.54 -26.24 24.88
CA ASP A 552 -15.98 -25.12 25.72
C ASP A 552 -17.04 -24.23 25.02
N GLY A 553 -17.52 -24.64 23.83
CA GLY A 553 -18.53 -23.92 23.05
C GLY A 553 -18.02 -22.70 22.28
N PHE A 554 -16.71 -22.46 22.21
CA PHE A 554 -16.14 -21.37 21.42
C PHE A 554 -16.06 -21.71 19.94
N PHE A 555 -16.35 -20.74 19.08
CA PHE A 555 -16.15 -20.82 17.63
C PHE A 555 -15.38 -19.60 17.12
N ALA A 556 -14.67 -19.79 16.02
CA ALA A 556 -14.03 -18.73 15.29
C ALA A 556 -14.01 -19.07 13.80
N PHE A 557 -14.44 -18.14 12.96
CA PHE A 557 -14.27 -18.26 11.52
C PHE A 557 -13.77 -16.94 10.93
N GLU A 558 -13.01 -17.08 9.85
CA GLU A 558 -12.51 -15.97 9.06
C GLU A 558 -13.44 -15.75 7.87
N TRP A 559 -13.70 -14.49 7.56
CA TRP A 559 -14.60 -14.06 6.50
C TRP A 559 -13.94 -12.95 5.67
N ILE A 560 -13.99 -13.08 4.33
CA ILE A 560 -13.58 -12.02 3.41
C ILE A 560 -14.76 -11.67 2.51
N SER A 561 -15.19 -10.41 2.51
CA SER A 561 -16.19 -9.93 1.56
C SER A 561 -15.55 -9.36 0.30
N SER A 562 -16.23 -9.51 -0.84
CA SER A 562 -15.85 -8.86 -2.09
C SER A 562 -15.86 -7.33 -1.99
N LYS A 563 -16.76 -6.79 -1.17
CA LYS A 563 -16.89 -5.37 -0.85
C LYS A 563 -17.40 -5.19 0.58
N TYR A 564 -16.83 -4.23 1.30
CA TYR A 564 -17.32 -3.79 2.61
C TYR A 564 -18.13 -2.49 2.46
N PRO A 565 -19.17 -2.25 3.28
CA PRO A 565 -19.67 -3.09 4.37
C PRO A 565 -20.47 -4.32 3.87
N VAL A 566 -20.52 -5.38 4.70
CA VAL A 566 -21.32 -6.59 4.45
C VAL A 566 -22.19 -6.94 5.65
N SER A 567 -23.36 -7.52 5.40
CA SER A 567 -24.25 -8.09 6.41
C SER A 567 -24.36 -9.60 6.21
N LEU A 568 -24.17 -10.36 7.29
CA LEU A 568 -24.29 -11.82 7.32
C LEU A 568 -25.43 -12.21 8.25
N GLU A 569 -26.20 -13.21 7.86
CA GLU A 569 -27.25 -13.81 8.67
C GLU A 569 -26.74 -15.16 9.20
N LEU A 570 -26.34 -15.21 10.46
CA LEU A 570 -25.77 -16.42 11.05
C LEU A 570 -26.81 -17.13 11.92
N ASP A 571 -26.87 -18.45 11.83
CA ASP A 571 -27.66 -19.31 12.70
C ASP A 571 -26.79 -20.40 13.33
N SER A 572 -27.34 -21.13 14.29
CA SER A 572 -26.61 -22.13 15.08
C SER A 572 -27.46 -23.33 15.44
N LYS A 573 -26.82 -24.49 15.46
CA LYS A 573 -27.43 -25.76 15.89
C LYS A 573 -26.53 -26.45 16.89
N ILE A 574 -27.07 -26.82 18.04
CA ILE A 574 -26.37 -27.60 19.07
C ILE A 574 -26.39 -29.09 18.74
N GLU A 575 -25.39 -29.83 19.19
CA GLU A 575 -25.38 -31.29 19.11
C GLU A 575 -26.39 -31.90 20.08
N ASP A 576 -27.03 -33.00 19.67
CA ASP A 576 -28.01 -33.75 20.47
C ASP A 576 -27.42 -34.30 21.77
N SER A 577 -26.10 -34.46 21.84
CA SER A 577 -25.33 -34.88 23.02
C SER A 577 -25.45 -33.91 24.21
N ASN A 578 -25.83 -32.64 23.97
CA ASN A 578 -26.06 -31.65 25.02
C ASN A 578 -27.47 -31.72 25.63
N GLY A 579 -28.36 -32.53 25.07
CA GLY A 579 -29.76 -32.62 25.46
C GLY A 579 -29.98 -33.62 26.60
N SER A 580 -30.50 -33.14 27.73
CA SER A 580 -31.34 -33.99 28.57
C SER A 580 -32.63 -34.28 27.79
N THR A 581 -33.10 -35.52 27.77
CA THR A 581 -34.36 -35.90 27.08
C THR A 581 -35.59 -35.16 27.62
N THR A 582 -35.47 -34.45 28.74
CA THR A 582 -36.54 -33.67 29.38
C THR A 582 -36.43 -32.16 29.21
N VAL A 583 -35.31 -31.63 28.68
CA VAL A 583 -35.06 -30.19 28.58
C VAL A 583 -34.74 -29.81 27.14
N ARG A 584 -35.69 -29.13 26.47
CA ARG A 584 -35.49 -28.57 25.13
C ARG A 584 -34.77 -27.24 25.24
N LEU A 585 -33.54 -27.14 24.74
CA LEU A 585 -32.82 -25.86 24.66
C LEU A 585 -33.23 -25.08 23.41
N MET A 586 -33.41 -23.77 23.54
CA MET A 586 -33.68 -22.85 22.44
C MET A 586 -32.68 -21.68 22.46
N PRO A 587 -32.25 -21.20 21.28
CA PRO A 587 -31.44 -20.00 21.18
C PRO A 587 -32.24 -18.76 21.64
N MET A 588 -31.57 -17.89 22.38
CA MET A 588 -32.13 -16.64 22.88
C MET A 588 -31.97 -15.54 21.82
N PHE A 589 -33.03 -15.37 21.03
CA PHE A 589 -33.17 -14.24 20.11
C PHE A 589 -34.29 -13.32 20.60
N PRO A 590 -34.28 -11.99 20.34
CA PRO A 590 -35.43 -11.15 20.63
C PRO A 590 -36.71 -11.75 20.00
N ALA A 591 -37.71 -12.10 20.81
CA ALA A 591 -38.97 -12.67 20.34
C ALA A 591 -39.76 -11.68 19.48
N PRO A 592 -40.26 -12.03 18.27
CA PRO A 592 -41.35 -11.26 17.71
C PRO A 592 -42.49 -11.34 18.74
N PRO A 593 -43.19 -10.23 18.99
CA PRO A 593 -44.40 -10.29 19.79
C PRO A 593 -45.36 -11.30 19.14
N PRO A 594 -46.10 -12.07 19.94
CA PRO A 594 -47.09 -13.00 19.41
C PRO A 594 -48.05 -12.29 18.44
N PRO A 595 -48.49 -12.98 17.36
CA PRO A 595 -48.17 -14.36 17.01
C PRO A 595 -46.77 -14.56 16.42
N LEU A 596 -46.17 -15.71 16.73
CA LEU A 596 -44.97 -16.21 16.06
C LEU A 596 -45.29 -16.39 14.57
N ASN A 597 -44.80 -15.48 13.73
CA ASN A 597 -44.85 -15.66 12.28
C ASN A 597 -43.68 -16.58 11.87
N PRO A 598 -43.93 -17.82 11.40
CA PRO A 598 -42.87 -18.75 11.01
C PRO A 598 -41.99 -18.23 9.85
N ASN A 599 -42.44 -17.21 9.12
CA ASN A 599 -41.66 -16.58 8.05
C ASN A 599 -40.68 -15.50 8.56
N VAL A 600 -40.64 -15.21 9.86
CA VAL A 600 -39.69 -14.27 10.48
C VAL A 600 -38.63 -15.10 11.20
N VAL A 601 -37.71 -15.66 10.42
CA VAL A 601 -36.55 -16.40 10.93
C VAL A 601 -35.61 -15.42 11.62
N LYS A 602 -35.16 -15.78 12.83
CA LYS A 602 -34.35 -14.90 13.68
C LYS A 602 -32.87 -15.22 13.56
N ASN A 603 -32.28 -14.87 12.44
CA ASN A 603 -30.84 -14.99 12.25
C ASN A 603 -30.09 -13.91 13.03
N HIS A 604 -28.90 -14.22 13.54
CA HIS A 604 -27.98 -13.21 14.05
C HIS A 604 -27.46 -12.36 12.88
N LEU A 605 -28.00 -11.15 12.74
CA LEU A 605 -27.52 -10.18 11.75
C LEU A 605 -26.17 -9.59 12.20
N VAL A 606 -25.09 -10.07 11.60
CA VAL A 606 -23.74 -9.54 11.83
C VAL A 606 -23.40 -8.52 10.75
N LYS A 607 -23.33 -7.24 11.14
CA LYS A 607 -22.83 -6.17 10.28
C LYS A 607 -21.32 -6.01 10.47
N ILE A 608 -20.58 -6.14 9.36
CA ILE A 608 -19.13 -5.94 9.30
C ILE A 608 -18.87 -4.69 8.46
N GLU A 609 -18.65 -3.57 9.15
CA GLU A 609 -18.38 -2.27 8.52
C GLU A 609 -16.94 -2.14 8.02
N SER A 610 -16.00 -2.78 8.72
CA SER A 610 -14.58 -2.83 8.36
C SER A 610 -13.94 -4.15 8.81
N PRO A 611 -12.82 -4.56 8.20
CA PRO A 611 -12.04 -5.71 8.67
C PRO A 611 -11.66 -5.58 10.15
N GLY A 612 -11.74 -6.68 10.89
CA GLY A 612 -11.49 -6.71 12.33
C GLY A 612 -12.10 -7.92 13.01
N GLU A 613 -11.98 -7.94 14.33
CA GLU A 613 -12.55 -9.00 15.16
C GLU A 613 -13.96 -8.61 15.61
N LYS A 614 -14.94 -9.45 15.30
CA LYS A 614 -16.33 -9.29 15.71
C LYS A 614 -16.66 -10.39 16.70
N LEU A 615 -17.14 -10.00 17.88
CA LEU A 615 -17.63 -10.94 18.87
C LEU A 615 -19.12 -11.19 18.65
N LEU A 616 -19.51 -12.46 18.59
CA LEU A 616 -20.87 -12.93 18.50
C LEU A 616 -21.17 -13.82 19.71
N ALA A 617 -22.19 -13.46 20.47
CA ALA A 617 -22.62 -14.20 21.65
C ALA A 617 -23.93 -14.92 21.30
N ILE A 618 -23.95 -16.24 21.44
CA ILE A 618 -25.13 -17.08 21.12
C ILE A 618 -25.58 -17.81 22.40
N PRO A 619 -26.39 -17.16 23.25
CA PRO A 619 -26.92 -17.79 24.46
C PRO A 619 -28.05 -18.76 24.11
N TYR A 620 -28.05 -19.93 24.74
CA TYR A 620 -29.15 -20.90 24.73
C TYR A 620 -29.78 -21.01 26.12
N ARG A 621 -31.10 -21.20 26.18
CA ARG A 621 -31.82 -21.44 27.45
C ARG A 621 -32.81 -22.57 27.32
N ALA A 622 -33.20 -23.17 28.43
CA ALA A 622 -34.29 -24.12 28.43
C ALA A 622 -35.61 -23.43 28.02
N ALA A 623 -36.30 -24.04 27.06
CA ALA A 623 -37.63 -23.65 26.64
C ALA A 623 -38.60 -23.70 27.83
N PRO A 624 -39.33 -22.63 28.13
CA PRO A 624 -40.52 -22.74 28.95
C PRO A 624 -41.53 -23.63 28.22
N LEU A 625 -42.04 -24.65 28.91
CA LEU A 625 -43.03 -25.57 28.35
C LEU A 625 -44.38 -25.35 29.04
N LEU A 626 -45.43 -25.19 28.24
CA LEU A 626 -46.80 -25.45 28.70
C LEU A 626 -46.97 -26.96 28.71
N ILE A 627 -47.07 -27.54 29.91
CA ILE A 627 -47.27 -28.97 30.10
C ILE A 627 -48.63 -29.24 30.73
N GLY A 628 -49.24 -30.34 30.35
CA GLY A 628 -50.55 -30.68 30.86
C GLY A 628 -51.08 -31.98 30.29
N GLN A 629 -52.30 -32.30 30.69
CA GLN A 629 -52.97 -33.50 30.23
C GLN A 629 -54.45 -33.22 29.95
N VAL A 630 -54.91 -33.71 28.81
CA VAL A 630 -56.33 -33.76 28.45
C VAL A 630 -56.81 -35.19 28.72
N TRP A 631 -57.85 -35.36 29.55
CA TRP A 631 -58.46 -36.67 29.79
C TRP A 631 -59.94 -36.68 29.42
N GLY A 632 -60.42 -37.87 29.09
CA GLY A 632 -61.83 -38.11 28.83
C GLY A 632 -62.57 -38.28 30.16
N ASP A 633 -63.36 -37.28 30.54
CA ASP A 633 -64.19 -37.28 31.74
C ASP A 633 -65.53 -37.98 31.43
N LYS A 634 -65.58 -39.28 31.67
CA LYS A 634 -66.72 -40.11 31.25
C LYS A 634 -67.97 -39.88 32.09
N ASN A 635 -67.79 -39.48 33.35
CA ASN A 635 -68.90 -39.29 34.29
C ASN A 635 -69.24 -37.80 34.49
N GLY A 636 -68.50 -36.89 33.83
CA GLY A 636 -68.72 -35.45 33.82
C GLY A 636 -68.43 -34.77 35.15
N ASN A 637 -67.68 -35.42 36.06
CA ASN A 637 -67.51 -34.95 37.43
C ASN A 637 -66.35 -33.95 37.59
N GLY A 638 -65.54 -33.74 36.54
CA GLY A 638 -64.39 -32.84 36.53
C GLY A 638 -63.21 -33.30 37.40
N ILE A 639 -63.20 -34.56 37.86
CA ILE A 639 -62.17 -35.15 38.71
C ILE A 639 -61.55 -36.31 37.94
N ARG A 640 -60.25 -36.19 37.64
CA ARG A 640 -59.53 -37.25 36.93
C ARG A 640 -59.42 -38.52 37.78
N GLU A 641 -60.04 -39.61 37.31
CA GLU A 641 -60.01 -40.93 37.93
C GLU A 641 -59.02 -41.89 37.24
N SER A 642 -58.50 -42.88 37.97
CA SER A 642 -57.53 -43.85 37.41
C SER A 642 -58.09 -44.73 36.28
N THR A 643 -59.42 -44.74 36.10
CA THR A 643 -60.14 -45.48 35.06
C THR A 643 -60.36 -44.67 33.78
N GLU A 644 -59.97 -43.39 33.77
CA GLU A 644 -60.16 -42.48 32.64
C GLU A 644 -58.90 -42.40 31.78
N SER A 645 -59.09 -42.49 30.46
CA SER A 645 -58.01 -42.45 29.47
C SER A 645 -57.72 -41.02 29.02
N GLY A 646 -56.52 -40.80 28.50
CA GLY A 646 -56.18 -39.55 27.82
C GLY A 646 -57.10 -39.28 26.63
N PHE A 647 -57.37 -38.00 26.35
CA PHE A 647 -58.26 -37.56 25.28
C PHE A 647 -57.46 -36.78 24.24
N LYS A 648 -57.35 -37.36 23.03
CA LYS A 648 -56.53 -36.78 21.94
C LYS A 648 -57.29 -35.87 20.99
N ASN A 649 -58.61 -35.98 20.94
CA ASN A 649 -59.49 -35.32 19.97
C ASN A 649 -59.83 -33.88 20.39
N ALA A 650 -58.81 -33.10 20.74
CA ALA A 650 -58.95 -31.71 21.14
C ALA A 650 -57.84 -30.86 20.53
N THR A 651 -58.16 -29.60 20.28
CA THR A 651 -57.22 -28.58 19.84
C THR A 651 -57.03 -27.57 20.97
N LEU A 652 -55.80 -27.42 21.45
CA LEU A 652 -55.43 -26.37 22.40
C LEU A 652 -55.00 -25.12 21.64
N TYR A 653 -55.32 -23.95 22.19
CA TYR A 653 -54.92 -22.67 21.62
C TYR A 653 -54.56 -21.65 22.70
N LEU A 654 -53.70 -20.69 22.33
CA LEU A 654 -53.29 -19.58 23.17
C LEU A 654 -54.12 -18.34 22.84
N ASP A 655 -55.08 -18.02 23.72
CA ASP A 655 -55.98 -16.88 23.57
C ASP A 655 -55.24 -15.58 23.87
N GLN A 656 -54.98 -14.78 22.83
CA GLN A 656 -54.18 -13.57 22.93
C GLN A 656 -55.01 -12.34 23.30
N ASN A 657 -56.28 -12.29 22.90
CA ASN A 657 -57.15 -11.14 23.07
C ASN A 657 -58.16 -11.31 24.22
N GLY A 658 -58.15 -12.48 24.88
CA GLY A 658 -59.01 -12.84 25.99
C GLY A 658 -60.47 -13.05 25.60
N ASN A 659 -60.75 -13.36 24.33
CA ASN A 659 -62.11 -13.50 23.81
C ASN A 659 -62.67 -14.93 23.94
N PHE A 660 -61.84 -15.91 24.35
CA PHE A 660 -62.16 -17.34 24.47
C PHE A 660 -62.71 -17.98 23.17
N ALA A 661 -62.32 -17.43 22.02
CA ALA A 661 -62.66 -17.94 20.71
C ALA A 661 -61.37 -18.07 19.88
N MET A 662 -61.20 -19.23 19.24
CA MET A 662 -60.03 -19.48 18.40
C MET A 662 -60.04 -18.54 17.18
N ASP A 663 -59.05 -17.65 17.12
CA ASP A 663 -58.83 -16.74 15.99
C ASP A 663 -57.74 -17.26 15.03
N GLU A 664 -57.79 -16.87 13.74
CA GLU A 664 -56.81 -17.30 12.72
C GLU A 664 -55.35 -16.93 13.06
N ASN A 665 -55.16 -15.95 13.94
CA ASN A 665 -53.85 -15.42 14.33
C ASN A 665 -53.34 -16.02 15.66
N GLU A 666 -54.02 -17.02 16.22
CA GLU A 666 -53.64 -17.61 17.50
C GLU A 666 -52.81 -18.89 17.33
N THR A 667 -51.94 -19.16 18.32
CA THR A 667 -51.09 -20.35 18.29
C THR A 667 -51.90 -21.57 18.73
N THR A 668 -51.94 -22.61 17.90
CA THR A 668 -52.69 -23.84 18.17
C THR A 668 -51.80 -25.09 18.14
N PHE A 669 -52.17 -26.10 18.94
CA PHE A 669 -51.46 -27.37 19.05
C PHE A 669 -52.39 -28.49 19.54
N LYS A 670 -52.01 -29.76 19.34
CA LYS A 670 -52.80 -30.94 19.72
C LYS A 670 -52.10 -31.77 20.81
N PRO A 671 -52.85 -32.45 21.69
CA PRO A 671 -52.31 -33.41 22.64
C PRO A 671 -51.86 -34.71 21.95
N GLN A 672 -51.00 -35.46 22.61
CA GLN A 672 -50.52 -36.78 22.20
C GLN A 672 -51.61 -37.84 22.36
N GLU A 673 -51.36 -39.07 21.90
CA GLU A 673 -52.34 -40.18 21.99
C GLU A 673 -52.76 -40.51 23.43
N ASP A 674 -51.87 -40.29 24.41
CA ASP A 674 -52.13 -40.48 25.84
C ASP A 674 -52.75 -39.24 26.51
N GLY A 675 -53.15 -38.24 25.71
CA GLY A 675 -53.72 -36.98 26.15
C GLY A 675 -52.70 -35.98 26.73
N SER A 676 -51.42 -36.35 26.87
CA SER A 676 -50.39 -35.44 27.36
C SER A 676 -50.05 -34.37 26.31
N PHE A 677 -49.69 -33.17 26.73
CA PHE A 677 -49.14 -32.16 25.83
C PHE A 677 -47.96 -31.43 26.48
N ALA A 678 -47.02 -31.02 25.62
CA ALA A 678 -45.86 -30.22 25.99
C ALA A 678 -45.55 -29.25 24.85
N GLN A 679 -45.92 -27.99 25.01
CA GLN A 679 -45.76 -26.96 23.98
C GLN A 679 -44.72 -25.92 24.42
N PRO A 680 -43.61 -25.73 23.69
CA PRO A 680 -42.69 -24.63 23.96
C PRO A 680 -43.34 -23.28 23.66
N VAL A 681 -43.21 -22.35 24.59
CA VAL A 681 -43.70 -20.98 24.49
C VAL A 681 -42.62 -19.99 24.97
N PRO A 682 -42.63 -18.72 24.52
CA PRO A 682 -41.84 -17.67 25.15
C PRO A 682 -42.18 -17.55 26.65
N PRO A 683 -41.30 -16.97 27.50
CA PRO A 683 -41.67 -16.68 28.88
C PRO A 683 -42.80 -15.64 28.89
N GLY A 684 -43.78 -15.83 29.77
CA GLY A 684 -44.90 -14.92 29.87
C GLY A 684 -46.13 -15.55 30.48
N GLN A 685 -47.19 -14.76 30.45
CA GLN A 685 -48.51 -15.14 30.90
C GLN A 685 -49.38 -15.50 29.69
N TYR A 686 -49.97 -16.69 29.73
CA TYR A 686 -50.77 -17.24 28.65
C TYR A 686 -52.16 -17.63 29.16
N SER A 687 -53.18 -17.34 28.35
CA SER A 687 -54.50 -17.93 28.51
C SER A 687 -54.58 -19.17 27.62
N VAL A 688 -54.51 -20.35 28.23
CA VAL A 688 -54.56 -21.64 27.53
C VAL A 688 -55.99 -22.14 27.52
N CYS A 689 -56.53 -22.30 26.32
CA CYS A 689 -57.89 -22.76 26.10
C CYS A 689 -57.85 -24.13 25.39
N VAL A 690 -58.89 -24.94 25.61
CA VAL A 690 -59.08 -26.21 24.91
C VAL A 690 -60.39 -26.18 24.15
N LEU A 691 -60.37 -26.63 22.90
CA LEU A 691 -61.52 -26.77 22.03
C LEU A 691 -61.60 -28.24 21.58
N PRO A 692 -62.59 -29.02 22.03
CA PRO A 692 -62.82 -30.36 21.52
C PRO A 692 -63.06 -30.32 20.00
N ASP A 693 -62.56 -31.32 19.27
CA ASP A 693 -62.77 -31.40 17.82
C ASP A 693 -64.24 -31.70 17.49
N ASN A 694 -64.98 -32.35 18.40
CA ASN A 694 -66.43 -32.53 18.34
C ASN A 694 -67.18 -31.34 18.98
N PRO A 695 -68.05 -30.61 18.26
CA PRO A 695 -68.80 -29.48 18.80
C PRO A 695 -69.82 -29.85 19.89
N ASP A 696 -70.24 -31.12 19.97
CA ASP A 696 -71.17 -31.61 20.99
C ASP A 696 -70.45 -32.02 22.31
N ALA A 697 -69.12 -32.11 22.29
CA ALA A 697 -68.33 -32.44 23.48
C ALA A 697 -68.21 -31.25 24.43
N ASN A 698 -68.28 -31.51 25.74
CA ASN A 698 -68.27 -30.50 26.77
C ASN A 698 -66.95 -30.53 27.57
N VAL A 699 -66.23 -29.42 27.62
CA VAL A 699 -65.10 -29.26 28.55
C VAL A 699 -65.64 -29.19 29.99
N THR A 700 -65.28 -30.17 30.82
CA THR A 700 -65.75 -30.37 32.20
C THR A 700 -64.78 -29.84 33.26
N PHE A 701 -63.49 -29.68 32.91
CA PHE A 701 -62.47 -29.10 33.79
C PHE A 701 -61.48 -28.24 32.99
N PRO A 702 -61.10 -27.04 33.49
CA PRO A 702 -61.45 -26.43 34.77
C PRO A 702 -62.93 -26.00 34.86
N LEU A 703 -63.53 -26.12 36.05
CA LEU A 703 -64.96 -25.82 36.33
C LEU A 703 -65.28 -24.31 36.33
N ASP A 704 -64.29 -23.45 36.09
CA ASP A 704 -64.46 -22.00 36.05
C ASP A 704 -65.30 -21.55 34.85
N ALA A 705 -66.02 -20.44 35.01
CA ALA A 705 -66.91 -19.87 33.98
C ALA A 705 -66.23 -19.56 32.63
N ARG A 706 -64.90 -19.58 32.58
CA ARG A 706 -64.08 -19.23 31.42
C ARG A 706 -63.34 -20.43 30.80
N LYS A 707 -63.45 -21.65 31.36
CA LYS A 707 -62.90 -22.91 30.83
C LYS A 707 -61.47 -22.82 30.25
N SER A 708 -60.61 -22.06 30.91
CA SER A 708 -59.26 -21.73 30.47
C SER A 708 -58.32 -21.64 31.66
N TYR A 709 -57.03 -21.88 31.42
CA TYR A 709 -55.99 -21.68 32.41
C TYR A 709 -55.22 -20.40 32.15
N LEU A 710 -54.92 -19.69 33.24
CA LEU A 710 -53.92 -18.65 33.23
C LEU A 710 -52.57 -19.26 33.61
N ALA A 711 -51.80 -19.64 32.60
CA ALA A 711 -50.50 -20.25 32.79
C ALA A 711 -49.41 -19.19 32.83
N TRP A 712 -48.49 -19.35 33.77
CA TRP A 712 -47.27 -18.55 33.84
C TRP A 712 -46.10 -19.45 33.51
N THR A 713 -45.26 -18.99 32.59
CA THR A 713 -44.02 -19.68 32.24
C THR A 713 -42.84 -18.72 32.37
N ASN A 714 -41.74 -19.25 32.87
CA ASN A 714 -40.45 -18.56 32.96
C ASN A 714 -39.39 -19.49 32.38
N PHE A 715 -38.30 -18.93 31.85
CA PHE A 715 -37.12 -19.71 31.47
C PHE A 715 -36.69 -20.65 32.60
N GLU A 716 -36.22 -21.84 32.22
CA GLU A 716 -35.81 -22.90 33.14
C GLU A 716 -36.94 -23.49 34.01
N SER A 717 -38.21 -23.13 33.76
CA SER A 717 -39.38 -23.69 34.45
C SER A 717 -40.55 -23.96 33.49
N SER A 718 -41.14 -25.15 33.57
CA SER A 718 -42.41 -25.46 32.91
C SER A 718 -43.58 -24.81 33.66
N SER A 719 -44.73 -24.67 32.99
CA SER A 719 -45.97 -24.30 33.66
C SER A 719 -46.34 -25.30 34.77
N GLU A 720 -47.21 -24.88 35.67
CA GLU A 720 -48.00 -25.85 36.44
C GLU A 720 -48.71 -26.82 35.48
N GLN A 721 -48.97 -28.03 35.95
CA GLN A 721 -49.60 -29.07 35.14
C GLN A 721 -51.03 -28.64 34.79
N LEU A 722 -51.26 -28.38 33.50
CA LEU A 722 -52.52 -27.87 32.97
C LEU A 722 -53.44 -29.03 32.58
N ASP A 723 -54.37 -29.33 33.46
CA ASP A 723 -55.22 -30.50 33.35
C ASP A 723 -56.58 -30.09 32.76
N PHE A 724 -57.00 -30.68 31.62
CA PHE A 724 -58.30 -30.45 30.98
C PHE A 724 -59.16 -31.71 30.94
N GLY A 725 -60.39 -31.63 31.46
CA GLY A 725 -61.38 -32.70 31.36
C GLY A 725 -62.34 -32.43 30.22
N ILE A 726 -62.58 -33.41 29.35
CA ILE A 726 -63.56 -33.32 28.26
C ILE A 726 -64.51 -34.52 28.36
N GLN A 727 -65.80 -34.25 28.43
CA GLN A 727 -66.85 -35.23 28.28
C GLN A 727 -67.34 -35.22 26.84
N ASP A 728 -67.09 -36.30 26.11
CA ASP A 728 -67.62 -36.52 24.78
C ASP A 728 -68.50 -37.78 24.77
N ASP A 729 -69.82 -37.58 24.84
CA ASP A 729 -70.81 -38.67 24.85
C ASP A 729 -70.94 -39.35 23.46
N SER A 730 -70.28 -38.82 22.42
CA SER A 730 -70.28 -39.44 21.08
C SER A 730 -69.31 -40.60 20.94
N GLU A 731 -68.33 -40.74 21.86
CA GLU A 731 -67.37 -41.85 21.87
C GLU A 731 -67.97 -43.19 22.34
N GLU A 732 -69.25 -43.25 22.74
CA GLU A 732 -69.95 -44.52 23.02
C GLU A 732 -70.31 -45.32 21.75
N ASN A 733 -69.97 -44.85 20.55
CA ASN A 733 -70.38 -45.49 19.30
C ASN A 733 -69.26 -45.92 18.33
N GLU A 734 -68.06 -46.23 18.84
CA GLU A 734 -67.05 -46.97 18.06
C GLU A 734 -66.52 -48.19 18.81
N GLN A 735 -67.41 -49.13 19.12
CA GLN A 735 -67.01 -50.50 19.43
C GLN A 735 -68.04 -51.51 18.91
N SER A 736 -68.08 -51.73 17.60
CA SER A 736 -68.47 -53.03 17.03
C SER A 736 -68.03 -53.21 15.57
N ASN A 737 -67.45 -54.38 15.29
CA ASN A 737 -67.09 -54.93 13.98
C ASN A 737 -65.93 -54.22 13.24
N ALA A 738 -64.84 -54.86 12.86
CA ALA A 738 -64.68 -56.24 12.40
C ALA A 738 -63.24 -56.78 12.58
N SER A 739 -63.18 -58.10 12.78
CA SER A 739 -62.07 -59.02 12.48
C SER A 739 -61.52 -58.80 11.06
N ASP A 740 -60.28 -59.11 10.68
CA ASP A 740 -59.53 -60.37 10.76
C ASP A 740 -58.07 -60.08 10.36
N GLN A 741 -57.08 -60.65 11.04
CA GLN A 741 -56.19 -61.68 10.48
C GLN A 741 -55.03 -62.03 11.44
N GLU A 742 -55.10 -63.31 11.83
CA GLU A 742 -54.15 -64.23 12.43
C GLU A 742 -52.64 -64.08 12.13
N ASN A 743 -51.87 -64.42 13.19
CA ASN A 743 -50.66 -65.28 13.25
C ASN A 743 -49.43 -64.91 12.40
N GLN A 744 -48.18 -65.03 12.87
CA GLN A 744 -47.60 -66.20 13.53
C GLN A 744 -46.17 -65.88 14.01
N ASP A 745 -45.82 -66.46 15.17
CA ASP A 745 -44.54 -67.03 15.62
C ASP A 745 -43.17 -66.33 15.49
N GLY A 746 -42.50 -66.29 16.66
CA GLY A 746 -41.12 -66.74 16.89
C GLY A 746 -40.00 -65.73 16.58
N SER A 747 -38.87 -65.65 17.30
CA SER A 747 -38.34 -66.34 18.46
C SER A 747 -36.97 -65.71 18.81
N SER A 748 -36.65 -65.64 20.11
CA SER A 748 -35.33 -65.77 20.75
C SER A 748 -34.13 -64.85 20.39
N GLU A 749 -33.69 -64.11 21.43
CA GLU A 749 -32.31 -63.85 21.95
C GLU A 749 -31.16 -64.78 21.47
N PRO A 750 -29.83 -64.46 21.65
CA PRO A 750 -29.25 -63.69 22.76
C PRO A 750 -28.01 -62.79 22.48
N SER A 751 -27.57 -62.17 23.59
CA SER A 751 -26.30 -61.53 23.99
C SER A 751 -25.02 -61.78 23.18
N ASP A 752 -24.10 -60.80 23.23
CA ASP A 752 -22.83 -60.97 23.97
C ASP A 752 -22.02 -59.67 24.06
N SER A 753 -21.59 -59.35 25.28
CA SER A 753 -20.34 -58.60 25.53
C SER A 753 -19.17 -59.58 25.46
N PRO A 754 -17.92 -59.10 25.26
CA PRO A 754 -17.05 -59.07 26.43
C PRO A 754 -16.13 -57.85 26.52
N ASN A 755 -15.61 -57.75 27.74
CA ASN A 755 -14.83 -56.70 28.38
C ASN A 755 -13.31 -56.87 28.17
N SER A 756 -12.54 -55.92 28.73
CA SER A 756 -11.10 -55.92 29.12
C SER A 756 -10.07 -55.47 28.05
N GLN A 757 -9.49 -54.27 28.22
CA GLN A 757 -8.24 -53.90 28.95
C GLN A 757 -6.96 -54.22 28.13
N ASP A 758 -6.15 -53.22 27.75
CA ASP A 758 -5.11 -52.63 28.61
C ASP A 758 -4.31 -51.51 27.91
N ASP A 759 -3.80 -50.63 28.77
CA ASP A 759 -2.80 -49.56 28.65
C ASP A 759 -1.82 -49.54 27.45
N SER A 760 -1.58 -48.34 26.92
CA SER A 760 -0.25 -47.72 27.03
C SER A 760 -0.25 -46.24 26.66
N SER A 761 0.33 -45.46 27.57
CA SER A 761 0.68 -44.05 27.46
C SER A 761 1.68 -43.77 26.33
N VAL A 762 1.35 -42.81 25.46
CA VAL A 762 2.32 -41.99 24.72
C VAL A 762 1.83 -40.55 24.74
N GLU A 763 2.62 -39.66 25.36
CA GLU A 763 2.52 -38.22 25.13
C GLU A 763 2.80 -37.95 23.64
N GLU A 764 1.77 -37.63 22.87
CA GLU A 764 1.92 -36.91 21.62
C GLU A 764 0.99 -35.70 21.64
N ARG A 765 1.61 -34.53 21.50
CA ARG A 765 0.95 -33.23 21.36
C ARG A 765 -0.09 -33.33 20.24
N GLU A 766 -1.33 -33.00 20.54
CA GLU A 766 -2.33 -32.80 19.48
C GLU A 766 -1.85 -31.70 18.52
N PRO A 767 -2.00 -31.92 17.21
CA PRO A 767 -1.49 -31.03 16.20
C PRO A 767 -2.32 -29.74 16.18
N LEU A 768 -1.63 -28.60 16.11
CA LEU A 768 -2.18 -27.36 15.58
C LEU A 768 -2.97 -27.70 14.30
N PRO A 769 -4.17 -27.12 14.07
CA PRO A 769 -4.89 -27.30 12.82
C PRO A 769 -3.93 -27.06 11.67
N GLN A 770 -3.89 -28.02 10.73
CA GLN A 770 -3.00 -28.00 9.58
C GLN A 770 -2.88 -26.58 8.99
N GLU A 771 -1.72 -25.98 9.16
CA GLU A 771 -1.25 -24.87 8.34
C GLU A 771 -1.09 -25.40 6.91
N VAL A 772 -2.19 -25.44 6.17
CA VAL A 772 -2.14 -25.41 4.71
C VAL A 772 -2.63 -24.02 4.31
N ASN A 773 -1.89 -23.44 3.38
CA ASN A 773 -1.93 -22.06 2.87
C ASN A 773 -3.30 -21.68 2.26
N ALA A 774 -4.37 -21.71 3.07
CA ALA A 774 -5.76 -21.69 2.64
C ALA A 774 -6.33 -20.28 2.43
N LEU A 775 -5.56 -19.22 2.72
CA LEU A 775 -6.02 -17.84 2.50
C LEU A 775 -6.32 -17.57 1.01
N TYR A 776 -5.49 -18.13 0.12
CA TYR A 776 -5.63 -18.01 -1.33
C TYR A 776 -6.76 -18.90 -1.88
N GLU A 777 -6.90 -20.12 -1.36
CA GLU A 777 -7.95 -21.07 -1.77
C GLU A 777 -9.34 -20.70 -1.23
N ARG A 778 -9.44 -20.13 -0.03
CA ARG A 778 -10.70 -19.55 0.51
C ARG A 778 -11.21 -18.42 -0.36
N LEU A 779 -10.33 -17.49 -0.75
CA LEU A 779 -10.68 -16.41 -1.68
C LEU A 779 -11.21 -16.96 -2.99
N LEU A 780 -10.57 -18.01 -3.53
CA LEU A 780 -11.00 -18.74 -4.73
C LEU A 780 -12.41 -19.31 -4.60
N GLN A 781 -12.74 -19.96 -3.48
CA GLN A 781 -14.06 -20.53 -3.20
C GLN A 781 -15.15 -19.47 -2.94
N GLU A 782 -14.86 -18.38 -2.21
CA GLU A 782 -15.85 -17.35 -1.89
C GLU A 782 -16.36 -16.59 -3.13
N MET A 783 -15.54 -16.41 -4.18
CA MET A 783 -15.99 -15.72 -5.41
C MET A 783 -16.94 -16.53 -6.30
N GLU A 784 -17.11 -17.83 -6.06
CA GLU A 784 -18.21 -18.61 -6.65
C GLU A 784 -19.53 -18.33 -5.92
N SER A 785 -19.47 -17.77 -4.70
CA SER A 785 -20.63 -17.29 -3.96
C SER A 785 -20.85 -15.79 -4.22
N LYS A 786 -21.85 -15.45 -5.04
CA LYS A 786 -22.25 -14.06 -5.26
C LYS A 786 -22.77 -13.45 -3.96
N SER A 787 -21.94 -12.69 -3.25
CA SER A 787 -22.38 -11.76 -2.21
C SER A 787 -23.01 -10.54 -2.88
N GLU A 788 -24.31 -10.31 -2.69
CA GLU A 788 -24.96 -9.11 -3.22
C GLU A 788 -24.65 -7.88 -2.35
N PRO A 789 -24.28 -6.74 -2.94
CA PRO A 789 -24.09 -5.50 -2.20
C PRO A 789 -25.44 -4.98 -1.68
N LEU A 790 -25.42 -4.36 -0.50
CA LEU A 790 -26.58 -3.68 0.11
C LEU A 790 -27.26 -2.72 -0.88
N ASP A 791 -28.57 -2.91 -1.10
CA ASP A 791 -29.42 -1.93 -1.79
C ASP A 791 -29.61 -0.70 -0.88
N PRO A 792 -29.16 0.50 -1.29
CA PRO A 792 -29.25 1.71 -0.47
C PRO A 792 -30.68 2.19 -0.20
N ASN A 793 -31.72 1.54 -0.75
CA ASN A 793 -33.12 1.97 -0.63
C ASN A 793 -34.00 1.18 0.36
N LEU A 794 -33.46 0.22 1.12
CA LEU A 794 -34.21 -0.40 2.21
C LEU A 794 -34.27 0.55 3.41
N ARG A 795 -35.38 1.30 3.49
CA ARG A 795 -35.72 2.21 4.59
C ARG A 795 -35.54 1.52 5.94
N GLU A 796 -34.78 2.17 6.81
CA GLU A 796 -34.80 1.96 8.24
C GLU A 796 -36.24 1.90 8.76
N VAL A 797 -36.60 0.80 9.42
CA VAL A 797 -37.62 0.87 10.47
C VAL A 797 -36.90 1.46 11.68
N GLN A 798 -37.17 2.74 11.96
CA GLN A 798 -36.68 3.40 13.17
C GLN A 798 -37.11 2.60 14.40
N ALA A 799 -36.14 2.04 15.11
CA ALA A 799 -36.36 1.58 16.47
C ALA A 799 -36.59 2.82 17.35
N THR A 800 -37.85 3.21 17.53
CA THR A 800 -38.21 4.16 18.58
C THR A 800 -37.88 3.52 19.91
N ALA A 801 -36.79 3.98 20.50
CA ALA A 801 -36.49 3.78 21.91
C ALA A 801 -37.62 4.42 22.74
N SER A 802 -38.52 3.61 23.27
CA SER A 802 -39.21 3.93 24.52
C SER A 802 -39.01 2.76 25.45
N GLY A 803 -38.13 2.94 26.44
CA GLY A 803 -38.03 2.03 27.55
C GLY A 803 -39.36 1.94 28.29
N ARG A 804 -39.66 0.74 28.78
CA ARG A 804 -40.35 0.56 30.04
C ARG A 804 -39.57 -0.49 30.82
N ASP A 805 -39.18 -0.10 32.03
CA ASP A 805 -38.82 -1.02 33.10
C ASP A 805 -39.88 -2.13 33.21
N TYR A 806 -39.40 -3.37 33.23
CA TYR A 806 -39.93 -4.44 34.08
C TYR A 806 -38.76 -5.29 34.56
#